data_AF-R7W817-F1
#
_entry.id   AF-R7W817-F1
#
_cell.length_a   1.000
_cell.length_b   1.000
_cell.length_c   1.000
_cell.angle_alpha   90.00
_cell.angle_beta   90.00
_cell.angle_gamma   90.00
#
_symmetry.space_group_name_H-M   'P 1'
#
loop_
_entity.id
_entity.type
_entity.pdbx_description
1 polymer ?
#
loop_
_entity_poly.entity_id
_entity_poly.type
_entity_poly.pdbx_seq_one_letter_code
_entity_poly.pdbx_strand_id
1 'polypeptide(L)'
;MHDSELYRAGLLSQLAFSWLNPLLRLGRSKALELADVPLIASEDCARRASRRFSEAWSRHRQEEAESRRPNSLALVLCRCFLREIMIAGLYAFMRTLAIAASPLLLFAFEDRDAHPVCPSGGHLSKAAQAVQPGEEEPFYRGDRQLHRRGRLPAGRRSRGGFPGAVFTALDGALAVATLFWALRLGALPGLVPLIIFGFLNVPFARLLQGYQAKFMVAQDDRLRSTSEVLNSMKIIKLQSLEDKFRTMVESLRDAEFTWLRETQIKKAYGAVMYWMSPTVVSAVMYTATAILGSAPLNATTLFTVLATLRVMAEPVKFLPEILTMMIQYKVSLDRIEKFLIEDEIKEGAEKGPPHNSHVKVHVQDANFSWNASAADLTLRNIDLSINQGEKVAVCGAVGSGKSSLLYALLREIPRTSGSVEVFGSLAYVSQNSWIQSGTVRDNILFGKPYDKALYEKAIRFCALDKDIESSNHGDLTEIGQRGLNLSGGQKQRIQLARAVYNDADIYLLDDPFSAVDAHTAAILFYDCVMAALSCKTVVLVTHQVEFLTETNRILVMEGGQVKQQGKYADLLESGTAFEKLVSAHQSSVTALDIASQQNRVQGQQVLDDITMPGALVATRQTSEIEVSTKDPSVAQLTEVEERGIGNLGWKPYKDYIQVSKGILPLCGMAATQVLFTGFQIMSTYWLAVAVQLNAPMSFFNSTPIGRILTRASSDLSVLDFDIPYSMAFVVTGSVEVVTTVIVMGTVTWQVLVVAIPVTLTMVYVQRYYMESARELVRINGTTKAPVMNYASESILGVVTIRAFSATDSFIYNNLQLIDNDATMFFHTIAAQEWVLIRVEALQSLTILTFSLFLVLVPPGVISPGFAGLCLSYALTLTGAQVFLTRFYSYLENYIISVERIKQYMHLPSEPPAVIPDNRPPISWPQEGRIDMQDLKVSMTCTCEQIKYRPNTPLVLKGITCTFPAGNRIGVVGRTGSGKSTLISSLFRLIDPVGGRILIDNLDICSMGLKDLRTKLSIIPQEPTLFTGTVRNNLDPLGLHSDDEIWEALEKCQLKKSISSTAALLDTVVSNDGDNWSVGQRQLFCLGRVLLRRNKILMLDEATASIDSATDAILQGVIRKQFISCTVITIAHRVATVTDSDRVMVLSYGMTNEMTNSIQRIQVLKDCYTGFLNSICNNADLVLHTFCLVK
;
A
#
# COMPACT_ATOMS: atom_id res chain seq x y z
N MET A 1 22.33 24.26 -7.10
CA MET A 1 20.90 24.63 -7.00
C MET A 1 20.45 25.03 -8.38
N HIS A 2 19.38 24.42 -8.92
CA HIS A 2 18.69 24.96 -10.08
C HIS A 2 17.47 25.73 -9.56
N ASP A 3 17.43 27.04 -9.78
CA ASP A 3 16.23 27.81 -9.49
C ASP A 3 15.15 27.40 -10.50
N SER A 4 13.96 27.08 -10.00
CA SER A 4 12.82 26.70 -10.84
C SER A 4 12.56 27.78 -11.90
N GLU A 5 12.30 27.38 -13.15
CA GLU A 5 12.05 28.30 -14.27
C GLU A 5 10.93 29.30 -13.97
N LEU A 6 9.96 28.91 -13.12
CA LEU A 6 8.90 29.76 -12.59
C LEU A 6 9.41 31.06 -11.93
N TYR A 7 10.55 31.01 -11.22
CA TYR A 7 11.14 32.17 -10.54
C TYR A 7 11.97 33.06 -11.49
N ARG A 8 12.38 32.52 -12.65
CA ARG A 8 13.04 33.28 -13.73
C ARG A 8 12.02 33.84 -14.75
N ALA A 9 10.81 33.29 -14.78
CA ALA A 9 9.72 33.75 -15.61
C ALA A 9 9.19 35.13 -15.15
N GLY A 10 9.14 36.09 -16.07
CA GLY A 10 8.51 37.39 -15.82
C GLY A 10 6.99 37.27 -15.57
N LEU A 11 6.39 38.29 -14.96
CA LEU A 11 5.00 38.26 -14.46
C LEU A 11 3.97 37.77 -15.51
N LEU A 12 4.01 38.28 -16.75
CA LEU A 12 3.14 37.81 -17.84
C LEU A 12 3.32 36.31 -18.17
N SER A 13 4.53 35.78 -18.04
CA SER A 13 4.80 34.35 -18.25
C SER A 13 4.29 33.50 -17.08
N GLN A 14 4.34 34.01 -15.85
CA GLN A 14 3.74 33.37 -14.67
C GLN A 14 2.21 33.35 -14.72
N LEU A 15 1.57 34.38 -15.29
CA LEU A 15 0.11 34.46 -15.47
C LEU A 15 -0.36 33.57 -16.63
N ALA A 16 0.29 33.62 -17.80
CA ALA A 16 -0.04 32.79 -18.95
C ALA A 16 0.53 31.35 -18.90
N PHE A 17 1.19 30.97 -17.79
CA PHE A 17 1.92 29.71 -17.59
C PHE A 17 2.94 29.37 -18.71
N SER A 18 3.41 30.35 -19.49
CA SER A 18 4.21 30.10 -20.70
C SER A 18 5.61 29.53 -20.42
N TRP A 19 6.07 29.63 -19.17
CA TRP A 19 7.27 28.94 -18.68
C TRP A 19 7.20 27.42 -18.80
N LEU A 20 6.01 26.82 -18.90
CA LEU A 20 5.82 25.37 -19.07
C LEU A 20 6.02 24.89 -20.53
N ASN A 21 6.12 25.82 -21.49
CA ASN A 21 6.27 25.49 -22.91
C ASN A 21 7.45 24.54 -23.24
N PRO A 22 8.64 24.63 -22.60
CA PRO A 22 9.76 23.71 -22.85
C PRO A 22 9.42 22.27 -22.45
N LEU A 23 8.84 22.07 -21.26
CA LEU A 23 8.45 20.74 -20.77
C LEU A 23 7.35 20.10 -21.63
N LEU A 24 6.34 20.89 -22.03
CA LEU A 24 5.30 20.42 -22.94
C LEU A 24 5.84 20.09 -24.35
N ARG A 25 6.88 20.79 -24.82
CA ARG A 25 7.58 20.46 -26.07
C ARG A 25 8.44 19.20 -25.94
N LEU A 26 9.07 18.99 -24.78
CA LEU A 26 9.92 17.84 -24.51
C LEU A 26 9.09 16.54 -24.49
N GLY A 27 7.99 16.51 -23.74
CA GLY A 27 7.08 15.35 -23.66
C GLY A 27 6.35 14.99 -24.97
N ARG A 28 6.40 15.89 -25.96
CA ARG A 28 5.97 15.64 -27.34
C ARG A 28 7.06 15.02 -28.20
N SER A 29 8.34 15.26 -27.87
CA SER A 29 9.50 14.75 -28.61
C SER A 29 10.00 13.40 -28.10
N LYS A 30 9.79 13.09 -26.81
CA LYS A 30 10.05 11.79 -26.18
C LYS A 30 9.04 11.55 -25.05
N ALA A 31 8.90 10.30 -24.60
CA ALA A 31 8.23 10.02 -23.34
C ALA A 31 8.98 10.70 -22.18
N LEU A 32 8.25 11.21 -21.18
CA LEU A 32 8.86 11.88 -20.03
C LEU A 32 9.35 10.88 -18.97
N GLU A 33 10.50 11.18 -18.40
CA GLU A 33 11.03 10.52 -17.22
C GLU A 33 10.98 11.46 -16.01
N LEU A 34 11.10 10.92 -14.79
CA LEU A 34 11.09 11.74 -13.57
C LEU A 34 12.25 12.74 -13.54
N ALA A 35 13.37 12.43 -14.20
CA ALA A 35 14.52 13.31 -14.35
C ALA A 35 14.30 14.49 -15.32
N ASP A 36 13.30 14.43 -16.20
CA ASP A 36 12.95 15.53 -17.12
C ASP A 36 12.11 16.63 -16.47
N VAL A 37 11.52 16.34 -15.31
CA VAL A 37 10.54 17.22 -14.65
C VAL A 37 11.27 18.14 -13.65
N PRO A 38 11.24 19.48 -13.83
CA PRO A 38 11.96 20.39 -12.94
C PRO A 38 11.47 20.31 -11.50
N LEU A 39 12.39 20.23 -10.53
CA LEU A 39 12.06 20.21 -9.11
C LEU A 39 11.26 21.45 -8.66
N ILE A 40 10.39 21.27 -7.66
CA ILE A 40 9.69 22.37 -6.98
C ILE A 40 10.66 23.37 -6.33
N ALA A 41 10.17 24.59 -6.11
CA ALA A 41 10.93 25.64 -5.47
C ALA A 41 11.28 25.29 -4.01
N SER A 42 12.37 25.86 -3.51
CA SER A 42 12.83 25.73 -2.12
C SER A 42 11.86 26.34 -1.09
N GLU A 43 10.82 27.05 -1.55
CA GLU A 43 9.73 27.58 -0.74
C GLU A 43 8.66 26.51 -0.47
N ASP A 44 8.35 25.67 -1.46
CA ASP A 44 7.32 24.61 -1.41
C ASP A 44 7.86 23.25 -0.92
N CYS A 45 9.18 23.11 -0.82
CA CYS A 45 9.90 21.91 -0.38
C CYS A 45 9.44 21.38 0.99
N ALA A 46 9.36 20.04 1.07
CA ALA A 46 9.05 19.22 2.23
C ALA A 46 9.59 19.76 3.55
N ARG A 47 10.89 20.00 3.59
CA ARG A 47 11.63 20.32 4.80
C ARG A 47 11.21 21.68 5.37
N ARG A 48 10.96 22.66 4.49
CA ARG A 48 10.55 24.01 4.87
C ARG A 48 9.09 24.04 5.31
N ALA A 49 8.20 23.35 4.61
CA ALA A 49 6.80 23.21 5.00
C ALA A 49 6.63 22.47 6.34
N SER A 50 7.33 21.34 6.53
CA SER A 50 7.30 20.56 7.78
C SER A 50 7.87 21.34 8.97
N ARG A 51 8.95 22.10 8.75
CA ARG A 51 9.55 22.97 9.78
C ARG A 51 8.64 24.13 10.15
N ARG A 52 8.06 24.84 9.17
CA ARG A 52 7.07 25.94 9.37
C ARG A 52 5.87 25.47 10.20
N PHE A 53 5.41 24.23 10.00
CA PHE A 53 4.36 23.62 10.82
C PHE A 53 4.85 23.25 12.22
N SER A 54 5.96 22.51 12.36
CA SER A 54 6.48 22.06 13.65
C SER A 54 6.79 23.23 14.60
N GLU A 55 7.44 24.28 14.11
CA GLU A 55 7.73 25.50 14.87
C GLU A 55 6.46 26.27 15.28
N ALA A 56 5.32 26.09 14.60
CA ALA A 56 4.05 26.70 14.97
C ALA A 56 3.23 25.83 15.93
N TRP A 57 3.34 24.50 15.81
CA TRP A 57 2.71 23.52 16.71
C TRP A 57 3.34 23.56 18.10
N SER A 58 4.68 23.61 18.20
CA SER A 58 5.39 23.73 19.48
C SER A 58 5.06 25.04 20.22
N ARG A 59 5.03 26.17 19.50
CA ARG A 59 4.55 27.45 20.05
C ARG A 59 3.09 27.39 20.51
N HIS A 60 2.22 26.64 19.82
CA HIS A 60 0.83 26.49 20.26
C HIS A 60 0.68 25.62 21.53
N ARG A 61 1.45 24.51 21.64
CA ARG A 61 1.55 23.71 22.88
C ARG A 61 2.06 24.55 24.07
N GLN A 62 2.98 25.49 23.83
CA GLN A 62 3.45 26.45 24.85
C GLN A 62 2.33 27.47 25.22
N GLU A 63 1.69 28.10 24.24
CA GLU A 63 0.54 28.98 24.46
C GLU A 63 -0.62 28.28 25.21
N GLU A 64 -0.87 27.00 24.97
CA GLU A 64 -1.88 26.19 25.68
C GLU A 64 -1.55 26.06 27.18
N ALA A 65 -0.32 25.65 27.49
CA ALA A 65 0.14 25.44 28.87
C ALA A 65 0.03 26.71 29.73
N GLU A 66 0.21 27.88 29.12
CA GLU A 66 0.07 29.18 29.77
C GLU A 66 -1.38 29.71 29.84
N SER A 67 -2.23 29.38 28.84
CA SER A 67 -3.52 30.08 28.64
C SER A 67 -4.80 29.23 28.75
N ARG A 68 -4.71 27.91 28.96
CA ARG A 68 -5.87 26.99 29.04
C ARG A 68 -6.84 27.06 27.85
N ARG A 69 -6.37 27.48 26.68
CA ARG A 69 -7.17 27.44 25.44
C ARG A 69 -7.29 25.98 24.95
N PRO A 70 -8.43 25.57 24.38
CA PRO A 70 -8.54 24.24 23.78
C PRO A 70 -7.57 24.13 22.60
N ASN A 71 -6.96 22.95 22.46
CA ASN A 71 -6.18 22.60 21.27
C ASN A 71 -6.98 22.86 19.98
N SER A 72 -6.28 23.29 18.93
CA SER A 72 -6.87 23.45 17.60
C SER A 72 -5.82 23.40 16.49
N LEU A 73 -5.65 22.22 15.91
CA LEU A 73 -4.84 21.97 14.71
C LEU A 73 -5.31 22.83 13.53
N ALA A 74 -6.62 23.15 13.48
CA ALA A 74 -7.18 24.10 12.53
C ALA A 74 -6.55 25.50 12.66
N LEU A 75 -6.47 26.03 13.88
CA LEU A 75 -5.92 27.37 14.16
C LEU A 75 -4.43 27.44 13.81
N VAL A 76 -3.65 26.43 14.18
CA VAL A 76 -2.21 26.37 13.86
C VAL A 76 -1.99 26.34 12.36
N LEU A 77 -2.75 25.54 11.61
CA LEU A 77 -2.62 25.47 10.15
C LEU A 77 -3.12 26.75 9.45
N CYS A 78 -4.14 27.42 9.97
CA CYS A 78 -4.54 28.76 9.50
C CYS A 78 -3.44 29.80 9.76
N ARG A 79 -2.82 29.83 10.95
CA ARG A 79 -1.65 30.69 11.23
C ARG A 79 -0.49 30.40 10.28
N CYS A 80 -0.21 29.12 10.03
CA CYS A 80 0.90 28.70 9.18
C CYS A 80 0.79 29.26 7.76
N PHE A 81 -0.41 29.30 7.17
CA PHE A 81 -0.60 29.60 5.73
C PHE A 81 -1.54 30.79 5.47
N LEU A 82 -1.61 31.73 6.42
CA LEU A 82 -2.52 32.87 6.38
C LEU A 82 -2.30 33.78 5.16
N ARG A 83 -1.04 34.03 4.77
CA ARG A 83 -0.70 34.90 3.62
C ARG A 83 -1.25 34.30 2.32
N GLU A 84 -1.05 33.00 2.18
CA GLU A 84 -1.45 32.20 1.03
C GLU A 84 -2.99 32.13 0.92
N ILE A 85 -3.68 31.91 2.05
CA ILE A 85 -5.16 31.93 2.15
C ILE A 85 -5.72 33.33 1.85
N MET A 86 -5.12 34.40 2.35
CA MET A 86 -5.59 35.77 2.09
C MET A 86 -5.44 36.18 0.62
N ILE A 87 -4.34 35.78 -0.03
CA ILE A 87 -4.15 36.00 -1.48
C ILE A 87 -5.19 35.20 -2.28
N ALA A 88 -5.46 33.95 -1.92
CA ALA A 88 -6.52 33.14 -2.54
C ALA A 88 -7.91 33.79 -2.38
N GLY A 89 -8.21 34.31 -1.18
CA GLY A 89 -9.47 34.99 -0.89
C GLY A 89 -9.66 36.29 -1.68
N LEU A 90 -8.59 37.07 -1.88
CA LEU A 90 -8.65 38.28 -2.71
C LEU A 90 -8.99 37.95 -4.17
N TYR A 91 -8.39 36.92 -4.74
CA TYR A 91 -8.70 36.48 -6.11
C TYR A 91 -10.12 35.93 -6.25
N ALA A 92 -10.60 35.17 -5.27
CA ALA A 92 -11.99 34.70 -5.24
C ALA A 92 -12.99 35.87 -5.15
N PHE A 93 -12.71 36.88 -4.32
CA PHE A 93 -13.54 38.10 -4.22
C PHE A 93 -13.61 38.89 -5.54
N MET A 94 -12.47 39.11 -6.20
CA MET A 94 -12.44 39.78 -7.51
C MET A 94 -13.24 39.02 -8.56
N ARG A 95 -13.14 37.68 -8.59
CA ARG A 95 -13.93 36.82 -9.47
C ARG A 95 -15.43 36.89 -9.19
N THR A 96 -15.85 36.90 -7.92
CA THR A 96 -17.25 37.12 -7.50
C THR A 96 -17.78 38.46 -8.04
N LEU A 97 -17.01 39.54 -7.95
CA LEU A 97 -17.42 40.85 -8.47
C LEU A 97 -17.57 40.86 -10.01
N ALA A 98 -16.64 40.24 -10.74
CA ALA A 98 -16.72 40.14 -12.20
C ALA A 98 -17.94 39.31 -12.68
N ILE A 99 -18.20 38.18 -12.02
CA ILE A 99 -19.37 37.34 -12.29
C ILE A 99 -20.67 38.09 -11.99
N ALA A 100 -20.75 38.82 -10.87
CA ALA A 100 -21.92 39.61 -10.49
C ALA A 100 -22.17 40.82 -11.44
N ALA A 101 -21.14 41.35 -12.10
CA ALA A 101 -21.28 42.44 -13.06
C ALA A 101 -21.89 41.98 -14.41
N SER A 102 -21.73 40.71 -14.79
CA SER A 102 -22.12 40.22 -16.12
C SER A 102 -23.61 40.38 -16.47
N PRO A 103 -24.59 40.10 -15.57
CA PRO A 103 -26.00 40.37 -15.84
C PRO A 103 -26.35 41.88 -15.90
N LEU A 104 -25.58 42.74 -15.24
CA LEU A 104 -25.78 44.20 -15.28
C LEU A 104 -25.27 44.79 -16.61
N LEU A 105 -24.19 44.23 -17.16
CA LEU A 105 -23.72 44.56 -18.52
C LEU A 105 -24.73 44.14 -19.60
N LEU A 106 -25.41 42.99 -19.42
CA LEU A 106 -26.51 42.54 -20.30
C LEU A 106 -27.67 43.55 -20.28
N PHE A 107 -28.13 43.96 -19.08
CA PHE A 107 -29.19 44.98 -18.95
C PHE A 107 -28.82 46.29 -19.66
N ALA A 108 -27.60 46.80 -19.41
CA ALA A 108 -27.11 48.05 -20.01
C ALA A 108 -26.90 47.97 -21.54
N PHE A 109 -26.84 46.76 -22.10
CA PHE A 109 -26.83 46.53 -23.54
C PHE A 109 -28.25 46.64 -24.12
N GLU A 110 -29.21 45.85 -23.60
CA GLU A 110 -30.56 45.78 -24.18
C GLU A 110 -31.38 47.07 -24.00
N ASP A 111 -31.19 47.81 -22.89
CA ASP A 111 -31.85 49.10 -22.64
C ASP A 111 -31.47 50.17 -23.69
N ARG A 112 -30.26 50.07 -24.26
CA ARG A 112 -29.78 50.94 -25.33
C ARG A 112 -30.46 50.68 -26.68
N ASP A 113 -30.77 49.42 -26.98
CA ASP A 113 -31.49 49.04 -28.21
C ASP A 113 -33.00 49.33 -28.11
N ALA A 114 -33.54 49.39 -26.89
CA ALA A 114 -34.94 49.77 -26.64
C ALA A 114 -35.22 51.26 -26.88
N HIS A 115 -34.22 52.13 -26.73
CA HIS A 115 -34.38 53.60 -26.76
C HIS A 115 -33.32 54.32 -27.65
N PRO A 116 -33.55 54.42 -28.98
CA PRO A 116 -32.63 55.09 -29.89
C PRO A 116 -32.69 56.62 -29.74
N VAL A 117 -31.77 57.18 -28.94
CA VAL A 117 -31.59 58.63 -28.74
C VAL A 117 -30.48 59.18 -29.66
N CYS A 118 -30.59 60.47 -30.01
CA CYS A 118 -29.92 61.14 -31.13
C CYS A 118 -28.39 60.94 -31.28
N PRO A 119 -27.87 60.96 -32.53
CA PRO A 119 -26.44 60.81 -32.82
C PRO A 119 -25.65 62.11 -32.57
N SER A 120 -25.23 62.35 -31.33
CA SER A 120 -24.12 63.26 -31.01
C SER A 120 -22.90 62.47 -30.52
N GLY A 121 -21.70 62.84 -31.00
CA GLY A 121 -20.51 61.98 -30.91
C GLY A 121 -19.88 61.92 -29.51
N GLY A 122 -19.20 60.80 -29.21
CA GLY A 122 -18.24 60.75 -28.09
C GLY A 122 -18.15 59.46 -27.26
N HIS A 123 -18.92 58.39 -27.55
CA HIS A 123 -19.00 57.20 -26.67
C HIS A 123 -18.57 55.85 -27.28
N LEU A 124 -17.89 55.86 -28.43
CA LEU A 124 -17.20 54.67 -28.97
C LEU A 124 -16.14 54.12 -28.00
N SER A 125 -15.47 54.98 -27.23
CA SER A 125 -14.53 54.56 -26.17
C SER A 125 -15.20 53.83 -25.01
N LYS A 126 -16.44 54.19 -24.65
CA LYS A 126 -17.19 53.53 -23.57
C LYS A 126 -17.73 52.17 -24.00
N ALA A 127 -18.22 52.02 -25.23
CA ALA A 127 -18.63 50.72 -25.76
C ALA A 127 -17.42 49.76 -25.86
N ALA A 128 -16.24 50.26 -26.26
CA ALA A 128 -15.00 49.50 -26.28
C ALA A 128 -14.44 49.18 -24.86
N GLN A 129 -14.90 49.86 -23.81
CA GLN A 129 -14.63 49.50 -22.41
C GLN A 129 -15.71 48.59 -21.81
N ALA A 130 -16.92 48.56 -22.38
CA ALA A 130 -18.04 47.73 -21.89
C ALA A 130 -17.90 46.24 -22.27
N VAL A 131 -17.13 45.93 -23.32
CA VAL A 131 -16.64 44.57 -23.59
C VAL A 131 -15.21 44.48 -23.04
N GLN A 132 -15.09 44.29 -21.73
CA GLN A 132 -13.81 44.04 -21.09
C GLN A 132 -13.27 42.69 -21.61
N PRO A 133 -12.09 42.62 -22.25
CA PRO A 133 -11.46 41.34 -22.56
C PRO A 133 -11.17 40.63 -21.23
N GLY A 134 -11.45 39.33 -21.17
CA GLY A 134 -11.64 38.63 -19.90
C GLY A 134 -10.55 38.83 -18.86
N GLU A 135 -10.91 39.44 -17.72
CA GLU A 135 -10.27 39.20 -16.42
C GLU A 135 -10.78 37.89 -15.77
N GLU A 136 -11.47 37.05 -16.55
CA GLU A 136 -11.34 35.60 -16.44
C GLU A 136 -9.92 35.18 -16.86
N GLU A 137 -8.91 35.55 -16.06
CA GLU A 137 -7.83 34.59 -15.82
C GLU A 137 -8.45 33.42 -15.02
N PRO A 138 -8.01 32.18 -15.21
CA PRO A 138 -8.40 31.08 -14.34
C PRO A 138 -7.72 31.25 -12.98
N PHE A 139 -8.34 32.08 -12.14
CA PHE A 139 -7.88 32.48 -10.82
C PHE A 139 -7.98 31.37 -9.75
N TYR A 140 -7.69 30.13 -10.13
CA TYR A 140 -7.34 29.03 -9.21
C TYR A 140 -5.93 29.20 -8.60
N ARG A 141 -5.57 30.43 -8.21
CA ARG A 141 -4.29 30.75 -7.55
C ARG A 141 -4.23 30.28 -6.08
N GLY A 142 -5.29 29.65 -5.57
CA GLY A 142 -5.46 29.27 -4.16
C GLY A 142 -4.97 27.88 -3.74
N ASP A 143 -4.92 26.89 -4.64
CA ASP A 143 -4.55 25.49 -4.29
C ASP A 143 -3.03 25.22 -4.28
N ARG A 144 -2.19 26.27 -4.21
CA ARG A 144 -0.73 26.13 -4.42
C ARG A 144 0.06 25.48 -3.28
N GLN A 145 -0.50 25.27 -2.08
CA GLN A 145 0.20 24.62 -0.96
C GLN A 145 -0.71 23.70 -0.10
N LEU A 146 -0.08 22.74 0.62
CA LEU A 146 -0.65 21.72 1.55
C LEU A 146 -1.44 20.51 1.00
N HIS A 147 -0.79 19.60 0.25
CA HIS A 147 -1.28 18.20 0.13
C HIS A 147 -0.21 17.18 0.47
N ARG A 148 -0.28 16.54 1.66
CA ARG A 148 0.64 15.46 2.10
C ARG A 148 -0.04 14.38 2.98
N ARG A 149 -0.24 13.19 2.40
CA ARG A 149 -0.55 11.89 3.06
C ARG A 149 -1.78 11.88 4.02
N GLY A 150 -2.24 10.76 4.60
CA GLY A 150 -1.79 9.36 4.49
C GLY A 150 -2.89 8.27 4.57
N ARG A 151 -4.09 8.55 5.08
CA ARG A 151 -5.31 7.69 4.97
C ARG A 151 -6.55 8.55 4.69
N LEU A 152 -7.73 7.93 4.57
CA LEU A 152 -9.04 8.53 4.22
C LEU A 152 -9.08 9.22 2.83
N PRO A 153 -9.85 8.71 1.85
CA PRO A 153 -10.00 9.36 0.54
C PRO A 153 -10.80 10.67 0.57
N ALA A 154 -11.79 10.78 1.47
CA ALA A 154 -12.82 11.80 1.38
C ALA A 154 -12.40 13.21 1.85
N GLY A 155 -11.75 13.32 3.01
CA GLY A 155 -11.49 14.62 3.67
C GLY A 155 -10.49 15.57 2.98
N ARG A 156 -9.89 15.19 1.85
CA ARG A 156 -8.76 15.93 1.23
C ARG A 156 -9.15 17.05 0.26
N ARG A 157 -10.39 17.11 -0.22
CA ARG A 157 -10.87 18.21 -1.09
C ARG A 157 -11.24 19.50 -0.32
N SER A 158 -11.37 19.45 1.00
CA SER A 158 -12.11 20.48 1.74
C SER A 158 -11.42 21.83 1.94
N ARG A 159 -10.10 21.96 1.74
CA ARG A 159 -9.39 23.14 2.30
C ARG A 159 -9.64 24.44 1.54
N GLY A 160 -9.83 24.38 0.22
CA GLY A 160 -10.36 25.50 -0.57
C GLY A 160 -11.83 25.85 -0.28
N GLY A 161 -12.55 24.99 0.46
CA GLY A 161 -13.97 25.16 0.76
C GLY A 161 -14.29 26.29 1.76
N PHE A 162 -13.34 26.73 2.59
CA PHE A 162 -13.64 27.78 3.59
C PHE A 162 -13.74 29.19 2.97
N PRO A 163 -12.80 29.65 2.11
CA PRO A 163 -13.04 30.84 1.29
C PRO A 163 -14.25 30.63 0.35
N GLY A 164 -14.34 29.47 -0.30
CA GLY A 164 -15.42 29.16 -1.25
C GLY A 164 -16.83 29.27 -0.64
N ALA A 165 -17.05 28.80 0.59
CA ALA A 165 -18.33 28.94 1.29
C ALA A 165 -18.72 30.40 1.55
N VAL A 166 -17.75 31.25 1.90
CA VAL A 166 -18.00 32.69 2.14
C VAL A 166 -18.31 33.40 0.82
N PHE A 167 -17.57 33.11 -0.26
CA PHE A 167 -17.80 33.76 -1.55
C PHE A 167 -19.06 33.26 -2.25
N THR A 168 -19.41 31.97 -2.18
CA THR A 168 -20.71 31.48 -2.70
C THR A 168 -21.92 32.06 -1.95
N ALA A 169 -21.79 32.40 -0.67
CA ALA A 169 -22.80 33.16 0.07
C ALA A 169 -22.87 34.64 -0.39
N LEU A 170 -21.73 35.24 -0.73
CA LEU A 170 -21.67 36.59 -1.31
C LEU A 170 -22.26 36.63 -2.73
N ASP A 171 -21.93 35.67 -3.59
CA ASP A 171 -22.53 35.47 -4.92
C ASP A 171 -24.06 35.42 -4.82
N GLY A 172 -24.58 34.62 -3.88
CA GLY A 172 -26.01 34.50 -3.63
C GLY A 172 -26.66 35.80 -3.14
N ALA A 173 -25.98 36.55 -2.27
CA ALA A 173 -26.47 37.84 -1.79
C ALA A 173 -26.49 38.91 -2.90
N LEU A 174 -25.46 38.95 -3.75
CA LEU A 174 -25.37 39.86 -4.90
C LEU A 174 -26.41 39.51 -5.98
N ALA A 175 -26.61 38.22 -6.26
CA ALA A 175 -27.65 37.75 -7.18
C ALA A 175 -29.05 38.13 -6.67
N VAL A 176 -29.35 37.93 -5.38
CA VAL A 176 -30.62 38.37 -4.78
C VAL A 176 -30.80 39.89 -4.85
N ALA A 177 -29.76 40.69 -4.61
CA ALA A 177 -29.82 42.14 -4.76
C ALA A 177 -30.11 42.57 -6.21
N THR A 178 -29.49 41.91 -7.19
CA THR A 178 -29.74 42.14 -8.63
C THR A 178 -31.16 41.78 -9.03
N LEU A 179 -31.70 40.68 -8.50
CA LEU A 179 -33.09 40.27 -8.72
C LEU A 179 -34.12 41.24 -8.09
N PHE A 180 -33.85 41.75 -6.88
CA PHE A 180 -34.65 42.82 -6.27
C PHE A 180 -34.60 44.13 -7.06
N TRP A 181 -33.45 44.48 -7.62
CA TRP A 181 -33.29 45.66 -8.47
C TRP A 181 -34.10 45.54 -9.77
N ALA A 182 -34.05 44.37 -10.43
CA ALA A 182 -34.74 44.10 -11.70
C ALA A 182 -36.27 43.95 -11.56
N LEU A 183 -36.76 43.25 -10.53
CA LEU A 183 -38.20 42.90 -10.38
C LEU A 183 -38.94 43.63 -9.25
N ARG A 184 -38.23 44.40 -8.42
CA ARG A 184 -38.75 45.10 -7.24
C ARG A 184 -39.48 44.11 -6.31
N LEU A 185 -40.72 44.44 -5.90
CA LEU A 185 -41.52 43.59 -5.02
C LEU A 185 -41.88 42.22 -5.65
N GLY A 186 -41.85 42.10 -6.98
CA GLY A 186 -42.07 40.84 -7.70
C GLY A 186 -41.00 39.76 -7.44
N ALA A 187 -39.84 40.14 -6.91
CA ALA A 187 -38.81 39.18 -6.48
C ALA A 187 -39.19 38.40 -5.21
N LEU A 188 -40.02 38.99 -4.32
CA LEU A 188 -40.30 38.43 -2.99
C LEU A 188 -40.89 37.01 -3.02
N PRO A 189 -41.91 36.69 -3.84
CA PRO A 189 -42.44 35.33 -3.90
C PRO A 189 -41.47 34.31 -4.48
N GLY A 190 -40.53 34.73 -5.33
CA GLY A 190 -39.48 33.88 -5.91
C GLY A 190 -38.42 33.42 -4.91
N LEU A 191 -38.23 34.16 -3.81
CA LEU A 191 -37.34 33.74 -2.73
C LEU A 191 -37.89 32.51 -1.98
N VAL A 192 -39.21 32.31 -1.95
CA VAL A 192 -39.84 31.18 -1.24
C VAL A 192 -39.43 29.82 -1.83
N PRO A 193 -39.61 29.51 -3.13
CA PRO A 193 -39.12 28.25 -3.71
C PRO A 193 -37.59 28.15 -3.65
N LEU A 194 -36.86 29.24 -3.81
CA LEU A 194 -35.39 29.24 -3.72
C LEU A 194 -34.89 28.82 -2.33
N ILE A 195 -35.50 29.36 -1.27
CA ILE A 195 -35.24 29.00 0.13
C ILE A 195 -35.68 27.54 0.39
N ILE A 196 -36.82 27.10 -0.14
CA ILE A 196 -37.31 25.73 -0.01
C ILE A 196 -36.33 24.73 -0.65
N PHE A 197 -35.87 24.94 -1.89
CA PHE A 197 -34.85 24.09 -2.50
C PHE A 197 -33.54 24.12 -1.71
N GLY A 198 -33.10 25.29 -1.27
CA GLY A 198 -31.91 25.44 -0.40
C GLY A 198 -32.00 24.58 0.86
N PHE A 199 -33.14 24.59 1.56
CA PHE A 199 -33.35 23.77 2.75
C PHE A 199 -33.57 22.28 2.45
N LEU A 200 -34.27 21.91 1.36
CA LEU A 200 -34.48 20.50 0.97
C LEU A 200 -33.18 19.78 0.60
N ASN A 201 -32.19 20.50 0.08
CA ASN A 201 -30.87 19.95 -0.21
C ASN A 201 -30.12 19.49 1.05
N VAL A 202 -30.38 20.05 2.23
CA VAL A 202 -29.68 19.69 3.49
C VAL A 202 -30.03 18.29 4.02
N PRO A 203 -31.31 17.90 4.24
CA PRO A 203 -31.65 16.53 4.63
C PRO A 203 -31.37 15.52 3.50
N PHE A 204 -31.50 15.94 2.23
CA PHE A 204 -31.12 15.10 1.09
C PHE A 204 -29.61 14.79 1.07
N ALA A 205 -28.76 15.80 1.30
CA ALA A 205 -27.31 15.60 1.40
C ALA A 205 -26.93 14.71 2.60
N ARG A 206 -27.57 14.89 3.76
CA ARG A 206 -27.38 14.00 4.93
C ARG A 206 -27.79 12.56 4.63
N LEU A 207 -28.90 12.36 3.91
CA LEU A 207 -29.36 11.04 3.47
C LEU A 207 -28.35 10.39 2.52
N LEU A 208 -27.89 11.13 1.51
CA LEU A 208 -26.87 10.67 0.55
C LEU A 208 -25.54 10.34 1.24
N GLN A 209 -25.10 11.19 2.18
CA GLN A 209 -23.92 10.94 3.02
C GLN A 209 -24.07 9.67 3.86
N GLY A 210 -25.28 9.37 4.36
CA GLY A 210 -25.59 8.13 5.07
C GLY A 210 -25.49 6.88 4.19
N TYR A 211 -25.96 6.93 2.95
CA TYR A 211 -25.76 5.84 1.98
C TYR A 211 -24.29 5.68 1.58
N GLN A 212 -23.59 6.79 1.30
CA GLN A 212 -22.17 6.79 0.95
C GLN A 212 -21.30 6.25 2.09
N ALA A 213 -21.64 6.54 3.35
CA ALA A 213 -20.96 5.96 4.51
C ALA A 213 -21.14 4.44 4.60
N LYS A 214 -22.36 3.91 4.34
CA LYS A 214 -22.60 2.45 4.29
C LYS A 214 -21.87 1.77 3.15
N PHE A 215 -21.82 2.41 1.98
CA PHE A 215 -20.98 1.95 0.85
C PHE A 215 -19.50 1.91 1.24
N MET A 216 -18.97 2.96 1.90
CA MET A 216 -17.58 2.96 2.37
C MET A 216 -17.31 1.87 3.41
N VAL A 217 -18.24 1.56 4.32
CA VAL A 217 -18.06 0.43 5.27
C VAL A 217 -18.05 -0.92 4.55
N ALA A 218 -19.00 -1.17 3.64
CA ALA A 218 -19.01 -2.41 2.84
C ALA A 218 -17.74 -2.55 1.99
N GLN A 219 -17.21 -1.44 1.48
CA GLN A 219 -15.91 -1.40 0.82
C GLN A 219 -14.75 -1.66 1.80
N ASP A 220 -14.75 -1.07 3.00
CA ASP A 220 -13.72 -1.22 4.05
C ASP A 220 -13.63 -2.65 4.63
N ASP A 221 -14.75 -3.38 4.70
CA ASP A 221 -14.76 -4.78 5.15
C ASP A 221 -14.32 -5.72 4.03
N ARG A 222 -14.77 -5.51 2.79
CA ARG A 222 -14.22 -6.22 1.62
C ARG A 222 -12.72 -5.90 1.42
N LEU A 223 -12.28 -4.68 1.74
CA LEU A 223 -10.89 -4.20 1.85
C LEU A 223 -10.04 -5.07 2.76
N ARG A 224 -10.55 -5.40 3.95
CA ARG A 224 -9.86 -6.30 4.89
C ARG A 224 -9.72 -7.71 4.30
N SER A 225 -10.85 -8.33 3.96
CA SER A 225 -10.88 -9.75 3.53
C SER A 225 -10.06 -10.04 2.28
N THR A 226 -10.09 -9.17 1.26
CA THR A 226 -9.31 -9.45 0.03
C THR A 226 -7.82 -9.11 0.19
N SER A 227 -7.41 -8.40 1.25
CA SER A 227 -5.99 -8.24 1.58
C SER A 227 -5.46 -9.49 2.29
N GLU A 228 -6.25 -10.04 3.21
CA GLU A 228 -5.98 -11.27 3.96
C GLU A 228 -5.80 -12.48 3.02
N VAL A 229 -6.72 -12.64 2.06
CA VAL A 229 -6.65 -13.67 1.01
C VAL A 229 -5.40 -13.56 0.13
N LEU A 230 -4.90 -12.35 -0.13
CA LEU A 230 -3.69 -12.15 -0.94
C LEU A 230 -2.40 -12.41 -0.15
N ASN A 231 -2.34 -11.98 1.11
CA ASN A 231 -1.20 -12.27 1.99
C ASN A 231 -1.01 -13.79 2.13
N SER A 232 -2.10 -14.52 2.38
CA SER A 232 -2.09 -15.97 2.66
C SER A 232 -2.31 -16.86 1.43
N MET A 233 -2.18 -16.30 0.22
CA MET A 233 -2.48 -16.98 -1.06
C MET A 233 -1.75 -18.32 -1.23
N LYS A 234 -0.48 -18.43 -0.80
CA LYS A 234 0.29 -19.70 -0.84
C LYS A 234 -0.44 -20.81 -0.07
N ILE A 235 -0.94 -20.51 1.13
CA ILE A 235 -1.57 -21.49 2.03
C ILE A 235 -3.01 -21.80 1.58
N ILE A 236 -3.75 -20.81 1.08
CA ILE A 236 -5.07 -21.02 0.46
C ILE A 236 -4.98 -22.00 -0.73
N LYS A 237 -3.96 -21.84 -1.59
CA LYS A 237 -3.70 -22.79 -2.68
C LYS A 237 -3.29 -24.18 -2.19
N LEU A 238 -2.31 -24.26 -1.28
CA LEU A 238 -1.86 -25.53 -0.70
C LEU A 238 -3.00 -26.35 -0.09
N GLN A 239 -4.00 -25.70 0.53
CA GLN A 239 -5.14 -26.36 1.16
C GLN A 239 -6.35 -26.54 0.22
N SER A 240 -6.27 -26.07 -1.02
CA SER A 240 -7.33 -25.98 -2.03
C SER A 240 -8.63 -25.31 -1.53
N LEU A 241 -8.48 -24.11 -0.96
CA LEU A 241 -9.59 -23.31 -0.42
C LEU A 241 -9.99 -22.13 -1.34
N GLU A 242 -9.48 -22.09 -2.57
CA GLU A 242 -9.64 -20.95 -3.49
C GLU A 242 -11.12 -20.59 -3.72
N ASP A 243 -11.98 -21.58 -3.99
CA ASP A 243 -13.41 -21.39 -4.23
C ASP A 243 -14.14 -20.79 -3.02
N LYS A 244 -13.82 -21.22 -1.80
CA LYS A 244 -14.49 -20.75 -0.58
C LYS A 244 -14.20 -19.28 -0.32
N PHE A 245 -12.94 -18.88 -0.44
CA PHE A 245 -12.54 -17.48 -0.30
C PHE A 245 -13.02 -16.62 -1.48
N ARG A 246 -13.10 -17.18 -2.68
CA ARG A 246 -13.72 -16.52 -3.84
C ARG A 246 -15.18 -16.17 -3.57
N THR A 247 -16.02 -17.14 -3.18
CA THR A 247 -17.44 -16.88 -2.88
C THR A 247 -17.65 -15.96 -1.68
N MET A 248 -16.72 -15.96 -0.71
CA MET A 248 -16.72 -14.97 0.38
C MET A 248 -16.48 -13.55 -0.16
N VAL A 249 -15.51 -13.36 -1.06
CA VAL A 249 -15.22 -12.06 -1.67
C VAL A 249 -16.32 -11.62 -2.65
N GLU A 250 -16.97 -12.56 -3.35
CA GLU A 250 -18.13 -12.31 -4.21
C GLU A 250 -19.37 -11.86 -3.39
N SER A 251 -19.70 -12.53 -2.29
CA SER A 251 -20.85 -12.12 -1.45
C SER A 251 -20.66 -10.75 -0.76
N LEU A 252 -19.43 -10.42 -0.34
CA LEU A 252 -19.08 -9.07 0.11
C LEU A 252 -19.17 -8.03 -1.02
N ARG A 253 -18.94 -8.45 -2.28
CA ARG A 253 -19.01 -7.59 -3.47
C ARG A 253 -20.47 -7.29 -3.86
N ASP A 254 -21.39 -8.23 -3.68
CA ASP A 254 -22.83 -8.01 -3.88
C ASP A 254 -23.43 -7.06 -2.84
N ALA A 255 -22.98 -7.16 -1.58
CA ALA A 255 -23.35 -6.22 -0.52
C ALA A 255 -22.87 -4.78 -0.83
N GLU A 256 -21.62 -4.62 -1.29
CA GLU A 256 -21.08 -3.33 -1.76
C GLU A 256 -21.87 -2.78 -2.97
N PHE A 257 -22.15 -3.63 -3.98
CA PHE A 257 -22.93 -3.24 -5.16
C PHE A 257 -24.35 -2.76 -4.80
N THR A 258 -24.98 -3.38 -3.79
CA THR A 258 -26.30 -2.96 -3.29
C THR A 258 -26.27 -1.53 -2.73
N TRP A 259 -25.29 -1.20 -1.86
CA TRP A 259 -25.16 0.15 -1.30
C TRP A 259 -24.76 1.20 -2.35
N LEU A 260 -23.92 0.81 -3.30
CA LEU A 260 -23.59 1.63 -4.46
C LEU A 260 -24.85 1.95 -5.29
N ARG A 261 -25.69 0.95 -5.61
CA ARG A 261 -26.87 1.13 -6.46
C ARG A 261 -27.81 2.17 -5.83
N GLU A 262 -28.07 2.04 -4.53
CA GLU A 262 -28.86 3.03 -3.80
C GLU A 262 -28.21 4.41 -3.77
N THR A 263 -26.89 4.49 -3.56
CA THR A 263 -26.13 5.75 -3.57
C THR A 263 -26.24 6.47 -4.91
N GLN A 264 -26.02 5.76 -6.02
CA GLN A 264 -26.10 6.29 -7.38
C GLN A 264 -27.55 6.72 -7.71
N ILE A 265 -28.55 5.87 -7.38
CA ILE A 265 -29.97 6.22 -7.53
C ILE A 265 -30.30 7.50 -6.75
N LYS A 266 -29.82 7.66 -5.51
CA LYS A 266 -30.06 8.89 -4.76
C LYS A 266 -29.37 10.09 -5.45
N LYS A 267 -28.12 9.97 -5.94
CA LYS A 267 -27.43 11.03 -6.71
C LYS A 267 -28.27 11.53 -7.90
N ALA A 268 -28.87 10.64 -8.66
CA ALA A 268 -29.71 11.01 -9.82
C ALA A 268 -31.02 11.70 -9.42
N TYR A 269 -31.68 11.29 -8.32
CA TYR A 269 -32.79 12.08 -7.75
C TYR A 269 -32.36 13.49 -7.32
N GLY A 270 -31.14 13.62 -6.78
CA GLY A 270 -30.54 14.92 -6.49
C GLY A 270 -30.39 15.77 -7.76
N ALA A 271 -29.77 15.21 -8.82
CA ALA A 271 -29.61 15.90 -10.10
C ALA A 271 -30.94 16.45 -10.66
N VAL A 272 -32.02 15.66 -10.61
CA VAL A 272 -33.36 16.12 -11.02
C VAL A 272 -33.85 17.29 -10.15
N MET A 273 -33.65 17.24 -8.82
CA MET A 273 -34.02 18.33 -7.92
C MET A 273 -33.26 19.64 -8.24
N TYR A 274 -31.96 19.56 -8.57
CA TYR A 274 -31.17 20.72 -8.96
C TYR A 274 -31.59 21.31 -10.32
N TRP A 275 -31.81 20.47 -11.35
CA TRP A 275 -32.21 20.94 -12.69
C TRP A 275 -33.60 21.59 -12.72
N MET A 276 -34.51 21.20 -11.83
CA MET A 276 -35.83 21.81 -11.72
C MET A 276 -35.84 23.18 -11.00
N SER A 277 -34.87 23.43 -10.11
CA SER A 277 -34.89 24.59 -9.21
C SER A 277 -34.90 25.95 -9.94
N PRO A 278 -33.98 26.26 -10.88
CA PRO A 278 -34.00 27.56 -11.58
C PRO A 278 -35.29 27.80 -12.37
N THR A 279 -35.82 26.76 -13.01
CA THR A 279 -37.07 26.83 -13.79
C THR A 279 -38.27 27.16 -12.90
N VAL A 280 -38.40 26.48 -11.76
CA VAL A 280 -39.48 26.75 -10.79
C VAL A 280 -39.35 28.16 -10.19
N VAL A 281 -38.15 28.59 -9.81
CA VAL A 281 -37.90 29.94 -9.28
C VAL A 281 -38.27 31.00 -10.33
N SER A 282 -37.80 30.88 -11.58
CA SER A 282 -38.13 31.83 -12.65
C SER A 282 -39.65 31.91 -12.92
N ALA A 283 -40.34 30.77 -12.95
CA ALA A 283 -41.78 30.72 -13.19
C ALA A 283 -42.58 31.44 -12.09
N VAL A 284 -42.18 31.27 -10.82
CA VAL A 284 -42.80 31.97 -9.68
C VAL A 284 -42.48 33.48 -9.72
N MET A 285 -41.28 33.89 -10.12
CA MET A 285 -40.91 35.30 -10.24
C MET A 285 -41.67 36.04 -11.34
N TYR A 286 -41.78 35.44 -12.53
CA TYR A 286 -42.50 36.07 -13.65
C TYR A 286 -44.01 36.10 -13.40
N THR A 287 -44.60 35.04 -12.86
CA THR A 287 -46.04 35.02 -12.51
C THR A 287 -46.37 36.00 -11.38
N ALA A 288 -45.55 36.10 -10.34
CA ALA A 288 -45.70 37.11 -9.31
C ALA A 288 -45.60 38.54 -9.88
N THR A 289 -44.62 38.81 -10.72
CA THR A 289 -44.42 40.14 -11.32
C THR A 289 -45.59 40.53 -12.23
N ALA A 290 -46.15 39.58 -12.98
CA ALA A 290 -47.36 39.78 -13.79
C ALA A 290 -48.60 40.12 -12.95
N ILE A 291 -48.76 39.49 -11.79
CA ILE A 291 -49.91 39.69 -10.88
C ILE A 291 -49.78 41.00 -10.09
N LEU A 292 -48.58 41.34 -9.61
CA LEU A 292 -48.35 42.56 -8.81
C LEU A 292 -48.14 43.82 -9.68
N GLY A 293 -47.90 43.68 -10.99
CA GLY A 293 -47.57 44.81 -11.87
C GLY A 293 -46.29 45.56 -11.48
N SER A 294 -45.38 44.93 -10.74
CA SER A 294 -44.30 45.63 -10.02
C SER A 294 -43.16 46.12 -10.92
N ALA A 295 -42.99 45.50 -12.09
CA ALA A 295 -42.03 45.86 -13.13
C ALA A 295 -42.58 45.48 -14.52
N PRO A 296 -42.23 46.20 -15.59
CA PRO A 296 -42.62 45.81 -16.95
C PRO A 296 -41.91 44.51 -17.35
N LEU A 297 -42.67 43.55 -17.88
CA LEU A 297 -42.16 42.26 -18.38
C LEU A 297 -41.66 42.40 -19.82
N ASN A 298 -40.66 43.26 -19.99
CA ASN A 298 -39.94 43.47 -21.24
C ASN A 298 -38.84 42.41 -21.40
N ALA A 299 -38.30 42.23 -22.61
CA ALA A 299 -37.15 41.34 -22.85
C ALA A 299 -36.01 41.59 -21.85
N THR A 300 -35.66 42.87 -21.63
CA THR A 300 -34.55 43.30 -20.76
C THR A 300 -34.67 42.79 -19.32
N THR A 301 -35.87 42.83 -18.72
CA THR A 301 -36.10 42.34 -17.35
C THR A 301 -36.16 40.81 -17.31
N LEU A 302 -36.71 40.17 -18.34
CA LEU A 302 -36.76 38.71 -18.47
C LEU A 302 -35.36 38.08 -18.62
N PHE A 303 -34.52 38.57 -19.55
CA PHE A 303 -33.19 38.01 -19.78
C PHE A 303 -32.19 38.33 -18.66
N THR A 304 -32.25 39.53 -18.06
CA THR A 304 -31.45 39.85 -16.87
C THR A 304 -31.74 38.90 -15.70
N VAL A 305 -33.02 38.58 -15.46
CA VAL A 305 -33.44 37.61 -14.43
C VAL A 305 -32.99 36.19 -14.78
N LEU A 306 -33.18 35.75 -16.03
CA LEU A 306 -32.77 34.41 -16.49
C LEU A 306 -31.25 34.22 -16.39
N ALA A 307 -30.46 35.22 -16.78
CA ALA A 307 -29.01 35.22 -16.65
C ALA A 307 -28.57 35.17 -15.17
N THR A 308 -29.16 36.00 -14.32
CA THR A 308 -28.86 36.03 -12.88
C THR A 308 -29.18 34.70 -12.20
N LEU A 309 -30.31 34.06 -12.54
CA LEU A 309 -30.68 32.74 -12.02
C LEU A 309 -29.78 31.60 -12.56
N ARG A 310 -29.31 31.67 -13.80
CA ARG A 310 -28.30 30.73 -14.35
C ARG A 310 -26.96 30.86 -13.61
N VAL A 311 -26.47 32.09 -13.42
CA VAL A 311 -25.24 32.37 -12.65
C VAL A 311 -25.35 31.87 -11.21
N MET A 312 -26.48 32.11 -10.55
CA MET A 312 -26.74 31.65 -9.17
C MET A 312 -26.84 30.12 -9.05
N ALA A 313 -27.21 29.40 -10.11
CA ALA A 313 -27.39 27.95 -10.07
C ALA A 313 -26.07 27.18 -9.84
N GLU A 314 -24.94 27.65 -10.35
CA GLU A 314 -23.64 26.97 -10.18
C GLU A 314 -23.15 26.94 -8.72
N PRO A 315 -23.03 28.08 -7.99
CA PRO A 315 -22.74 28.10 -6.55
C PRO A 315 -23.67 27.19 -5.72
N VAL A 316 -24.96 27.18 -6.05
CA VAL A 316 -25.98 26.39 -5.33
C VAL A 316 -25.83 24.89 -5.56
N LYS A 317 -25.35 24.43 -6.73
CA LYS A 317 -25.02 23.02 -6.99
C LYS A 317 -23.86 22.52 -6.10
N PHE A 318 -22.83 23.34 -5.88
CA PHE A 318 -21.65 22.94 -5.11
C PHE A 318 -21.82 23.09 -3.59
N LEU A 319 -22.72 23.94 -3.11
CA LEU A 319 -22.92 24.17 -1.67
C LEU A 319 -23.09 22.88 -0.82
N PRO A 320 -23.87 21.86 -1.22
CA PRO A 320 -24.02 20.62 -0.46
C PRO A 320 -22.74 19.76 -0.45
N GLU A 321 -21.95 19.81 -1.53
CA GLU A 321 -20.64 19.14 -1.57
C GLU A 321 -19.64 19.85 -0.64
N ILE A 322 -19.58 21.19 -0.68
CA ILE A 322 -18.72 22.01 0.20
C ILE A 322 -19.06 21.75 1.68
N LEU A 323 -20.34 21.72 2.04
CA LEU A 323 -20.79 21.34 3.40
C LEU A 323 -20.34 19.93 3.79
N THR A 324 -20.49 18.96 2.89
CA THR A 324 -20.09 17.57 3.11
C THR A 324 -18.57 17.45 3.29
N MET A 325 -17.78 18.17 2.48
CA MET A 325 -16.32 18.25 2.60
C MET A 325 -15.90 18.87 3.93
N MET A 326 -16.52 19.96 4.37
CA MET A 326 -16.20 20.59 5.66
C MET A 326 -16.46 19.66 6.84
N ILE A 327 -17.53 18.86 6.80
CA ILE A 327 -17.80 17.82 7.81
C ILE A 327 -16.69 16.75 7.80
N GLN A 328 -16.31 16.25 6.61
CA GLN A 328 -15.26 15.24 6.46
C GLN A 328 -13.88 15.77 6.88
N TYR A 329 -13.60 17.06 6.65
CA TYR A 329 -12.37 17.73 7.07
C TYR A 329 -12.30 17.92 8.58
N LYS A 330 -13.41 18.32 9.24
CA LYS A 330 -13.46 18.34 10.70
C LYS A 330 -13.14 16.95 11.26
N VAL A 331 -13.85 15.91 10.82
CA VAL A 331 -13.61 14.52 11.28
C VAL A 331 -12.18 14.04 10.95
N SER A 332 -11.54 14.57 9.91
CA SER A 332 -10.15 14.25 9.58
C SER A 332 -9.14 15.01 10.45
N LEU A 333 -9.40 16.29 10.75
CA LEU A 333 -8.62 17.07 11.70
C LEU A 333 -8.73 16.48 13.10
N ASP A 334 -9.94 16.22 13.60
CA ASP A 334 -10.19 15.64 14.94
C ASP A 334 -9.37 14.34 15.15
N ARG A 335 -9.20 13.53 14.10
CA ARG A 335 -8.37 12.31 14.11
C ARG A 335 -6.86 12.58 14.10
N ILE A 336 -6.39 13.54 13.30
CA ILE A 336 -4.97 13.91 13.23
C ILE A 336 -4.55 14.65 14.51
N GLU A 337 -5.40 15.52 15.02
CA GLU A 337 -5.20 16.27 16.26
C GLU A 337 -5.13 15.32 17.45
N LYS A 338 -6.03 14.33 17.56
CA LYS A 338 -5.91 13.28 18.57
C LYS A 338 -4.56 12.55 18.50
N PHE A 339 -4.12 12.15 17.30
CA PHE A 339 -2.83 11.48 17.10
C PHE A 339 -1.62 12.37 17.43
N LEU A 340 -1.68 13.68 17.13
CA LEU A 340 -0.64 14.66 17.48
C LEU A 340 -0.66 15.09 18.97
N ILE A 341 -1.62 14.59 19.74
CA ILE A 341 -1.77 14.81 21.19
C ILE A 341 -1.38 13.56 22.00
N GLU A 342 -1.30 12.37 21.37
CA GLU A 342 -0.84 11.12 22.01
C GLU A 342 0.54 11.29 22.67
N ASP A 343 0.75 10.64 23.82
CA ASP A 343 1.94 10.82 24.65
C ASP A 343 3.20 10.27 23.94
N GLU A 344 4.12 11.17 23.59
CA GLU A 344 5.43 10.82 23.07
C GLU A 344 6.28 10.14 24.15
N ILE A 345 7.06 9.12 23.75
CA ILE A 345 8.04 8.47 24.62
C ILE A 345 9.10 9.52 24.99
N LYS A 346 9.06 9.99 26.23
CA LYS A 346 9.95 11.05 26.71
C LYS A 346 11.38 10.54 26.77
N GLU A 347 12.22 11.03 25.86
CA GLU A 347 13.67 10.93 25.96
C GLU A 347 14.12 11.61 27.25
N GLY A 348 14.33 10.79 28.29
CA GLY A 348 14.82 11.25 29.58
C GLY A 348 16.22 11.82 29.39
N ALA A 349 16.35 13.14 29.62
CA ALA A 349 17.53 13.93 29.33
C ALA A 349 18.83 13.19 29.71
N GLU A 350 19.79 13.20 28.78
CA GLU A 350 21.11 12.60 29.00
C GLU A 350 21.79 13.25 30.21
N LYS A 351 21.82 12.52 31.33
CA LYS A 351 22.84 12.77 32.33
C LYS A 351 24.17 12.39 31.70
N GLY A 352 24.97 13.40 31.34
CA GLY A 352 26.36 13.22 30.93
C GLY A 352 27.11 12.35 31.94
N PRO A 353 28.10 11.56 31.48
CA PRO A 353 28.62 10.44 32.25
C PRO A 353 29.24 10.88 33.58
N PRO A 354 29.02 10.15 34.69
CA PRO A 354 29.95 10.20 35.81
C PRO A 354 31.32 9.77 35.29
N HIS A 355 32.32 10.62 35.45
CA HIS A 355 33.45 10.73 34.51
C HIS A 355 34.44 9.54 34.46
N ASN A 356 34.18 8.46 35.21
CA ASN A 356 34.95 7.21 35.27
C ASN A 356 34.06 6.04 35.75
N SER A 357 33.25 5.45 34.87
CA SER A 357 32.47 4.23 35.19
C SER A 357 32.64 3.14 34.13
N HIS A 358 33.09 1.95 34.56
CA HIS A 358 33.14 0.75 33.70
C HIS A 358 31.75 0.15 33.40
N VAL A 359 30.71 0.62 34.09
CA VAL A 359 29.32 0.20 33.91
C VAL A 359 28.74 0.87 32.66
N LYS A 360 28.26 0.07 31.71
CA LYS A 360 27.67 0.49 30.43
C LYS A 360 26.14 0.52 30.44
N VAL A 361 25.51 -0.32 31.28
CA VAL A 361 24.07 -0.35 31.53
C VAL A 361 23.86 -0.40 33.04
N HIS A 362 23.00 0.46 33.58
CA HIS A 362 22.66 0.51 35.00
C HIS A 362 21.16 0.74 35.20
N VAL A 363 20.51 -0.17 35.91
CA VAL A 363 19.06 -0.20 36.14
C VAL A 363 18.83 -0.48 37.62
N GLN A 364 18.02 0.33 38.31
CA GLN A 364 17.72 0.16 39.74
C GLN A 364 16.25 0.35 40.03
N ASP A 365 15.65 -0.55 40.83
CA ASP A 365 14.25 -0.55 41.28
C ASP A 365 13.24 -0.22 40.15
N ALA A 366 13.56 -0.70 38.94
CA ALA A 366 12.89 -0.26 37.74
C ALA A 366 11.62 -1.07 37.48
N ASN A 367 10.50 -0.37 37.41
CA ASN A 367 9.18 -0.92 37.09
C ASN A 367 8.71 -0.37 35.76
N PHE A 368 8.19 -1.23 34.89
CA PHE A 368 7.79 -0.89 33.52
C PHE A 368 6.41 -1.46 33.18
N SER A 369 5.63 -0.71 32.40
CA SER A 369 4.33 -1.13 31.89
C SER A 369 4.15 -0.59 30.48
N TRP A 370 3.56 -1.36 29.57
CA TRP A 370 3.15 -0.87 28.25
C TRP A 370 2.01 0.16 28.33
N ASN A 371 1.20 0.12 29.40
CA ASN A 371 0.08 1.03 29.63
C ASN A 371 0.35 1.88 30.89
N ALA A 372 0.45 3.19 30.73
CA ALA A 372 0.68 4.14 31.83
C ALA A 372 -0.44 4.16 32.90
N SER A 373 -1.60 3.57 32.60
CA SER A 373 -2.81 3.52 33.43
C SER A 373 -3.16 2.12 33.97
N ALA A 374 -2.29 1.11 33.76
CA ALA A 374 -2.54 -0.26 34.21
C ALA A 374 -1.82 -0.60 35.53
N ALA A 375 -2.48 -1.37 36.40
CA ALA A 375 -1.87 -1.92 37.62
C ALA A 375 -0.94 -3.12 37.32
N ASP A 376 -1.08 -3.75 36.16
CA ASP A 376 -0.24 -4.88 35.73
C ASP A 376 1.12 -4.41 35.18
N LEU A 377 2.05 -4.22 36.09
CA LEU A 377 3.48 -4.06 35.77
C LEU A 377 3.97 -5.25 34.95
N THR A 378 4.52 -4.98 33.77
CA THR A 378 5.04 -5.97 32.81
C THR A 378 6.44 -6.44 33.22
N LEU A 379 7.25 -5.54 33.77
CA LEU A 379 8.53 -5.84 34.41
C LEU A 379 8.52 -5.23 35.81
N ARG A 380 8.99 -6.00 36.80
CA ARG A 380 8.81 -5.72 38.24
C ARG A 380 10.16 -5.71 38.96
N ASN A 381 10.48 -4.59 39.62
CA ASN A 381 11.71 -4.37 40.41
C ASN A 381 12.97 -4.92 39.72
N ILE A 382 13.25 -4.46 38.50
CA ILE A 382 14.48 -4.82 37.79
C ILE A 382 15.65 -4.05 38.40
N ASP A 383 16.66 -4.79 38.87
CA ASP A 383 17.99 -4.30 39.23
C ASP A 383 19.02 -5.04 38.36
N LEU A 384 19.83 -4.28 37.62
CA LEU A 384 20.80 -4.81 36.66
C LEU A 384 21.88 -3.78 36.34
N SER A 385 23.13 -4.09 36.70
CA SER A 385 24.33 -3.41 36.21
C SER A 385 25.09 -4.34 35.24
N ILE A 386 25.60 -3.81 34.12
CA ILE A 386 26.41 -4.54 33.11
C ILE A 386 27.65 -3.73 32.76
N ASN A 387 28.81 -4.39 32.69
CA ASN A 387 30.10 -3.75 32.45
C ASN A 387 30.50 -3.71 30.97
N GLN A 388 31.49 -2.88 30.66
CA GLN A 388 32.12 -2.82 29.33
C GLN A 388 32.78 -4.15 28.96
N GLY A 389 32.45 -4.71 27.79
CA GLY A 389 33.01 -5.97 27.29
C GLY A 389 32.37 -7.25 27.85
N GLU A 390 31.38 -7.11 28.74
CA GLU A 390 30.65 -8.24 29.33
C GLU A 390 29.62 -8.83 28.35
N LYS A 391 29.58 -10.17 28.24
CA LYS A 391 28.55 -10.93 27.51
C LYS A 391 27.56 -11.50 28.52
N VAL A 392 26.34 -10.99 28.49
CA VAL A 392 25.25 -11.39 29.39
C VAL A 392 24.19 -12.17 28.61
N ALA A 393 23.89 -13.39 29.04
CA ALA A 393 22.77 -14.16 28.50
C ALA A 393 21.47 -13.87 29.27
N VAL A 394 20.33 -13.97 28.60
CA VAL A 394 19.00 -13.85 29.21
C VAL A 394 18.13 -15.05 28.82
N CYS A 395 17.82 -15.91 29.80
CA CYS A 395 17.05 -17.14 29.60
C CYS A 395 15.75 -17.15 30.43
N GLY A 396 14.80 -18.00 30.07
CA GLY A 396 13.52 -18.15 30.76
C GLY A 396 12.39 -18.55 29.82
N ALA A 397 11.22 -18.88 30.40
CA ALA A 397 10.06 -19.35 29.67
C ALA A 397 9.56 -18.37 28.58
N VAL A 398 8.74 -18.87 27.65
CA VAL A 398 8.01 -18.01 26.70
C VAL A 398 7.07 -17.10 27.50
N GLY A 399 7.02 -15.81 27.15
CA GLY A 399 6.23 -14.81 27.88
C GLY A 399 6.83 -14.30 29.20
N SER A 400 8.03 -14.75 29.63
CA SER A 400 8.59 -14.33 30.93
C SER A 400 9.11 -12.88 31.02
N GLY A 401 9.05 -12.12 29.92
CA GLY A 401 9.45 -10.70 29.85
C GLY A 401 10.79 -10.43 29.14
N LYS A 402 11.45 -11.44 28.55
CA LYS A 402 12.81 -11.31 27.96
C LYS A 402 12.95 -10.17 26.93
N SER A 403 12.16 -10.17 25.86
CA SER A 403 12.20 -9.12 24.84
C SER A 403 11.68 -7.77 25.40
N SER A 404 10.77 -7.79 26.38
CA SER A 404 10.38 -6.58 27.12
C SER A 404 11.55 -5.96 27.88
N LEU A 405 12.50 -6.75 28.41
CA LEU A 405 13.71 -6.23 29.04
C LEU A 405 14.61 -5.54 28.01
N LEU A 406 14.74 -6.08 26.80
CA LEU A 406 15.47 -5.39 25.73
C LEU A 406 14.78 -4.08 25.30
N TYR A 407 13.46 -4.07 25.15
CA TYR A 407 12.70 -2.83 24.88
C TYR A 407 12.80 -1.82 26.03
N ALA A 408 12.90 -2.26 27.29
CA ALA A 408 13.15 -1.39 28.44
C ALA A 408 14.56 -0.76 28.41
N LEU A 409 15.59 -1.52 28.00
CA LEU A 409 16.95 -1.00 27.79
C LEU A 409 17.03 -0.03 26.58
N LEU A 410 16.26 -0.29 25.52
CA LEU A 410 16.05 0.61 24.38
C LEU A 410 15.17 1.83 24.71
N ARG A 411 14.62 1.92 25.94
CA ARG A 411 13.70 2.97 26.41
C ARG A 411 12.36 3.04 25.67
N GLU A 412 11.96 1.98 24.96
CA GLU A 412 10.69 1.87 24.24
C GLU A 412 9.48 1.55 25.15
N ILE A 413 9.71 0.99 26.34
CA ILE A 413 8.66 0.82 27.36
C ILE A 413 8.72 1.98 28.37
N PRO A 414 7.61 2.69 28.64
CA PRO A 414 7.62 3.75 29.64
C PRO A 414 7.83 3.19 31.05
N ARG A 415 8.76 3.84 31.76
CA ARG A 415 9.10 3.60 33.16
C ARG A 415 8.02 4.15 34.10
N THR A 416 7.65 3.37 35.11
CA THR A 416 6.79 3.79 36.23
C THR A 416 7.60 4.21 37.46
N SER A 417 8.70 3.52 37.77
CA SER A 417 9.63 3.87 38.86
C SER A 417 11.09 3.47 38.54
N GLY A 418 12.05 3.92 39.35
CA GLY A 418 13.46 3.50 39.27
C GLY A 418 14.34 4.32 38.32
N SER A 419 15.57 3.84 38.08
CA SER A 419 16.55 4.44 37.16
C SER A 419 16.88 3.50 35.99
N VAL A 420 17.22 4.09 34.82
CA VAL A 420 17.64 3.39 33.59
C VAL A 420 18.68 4.25 32.86
N GLU A 421 19.94 3.96 33.08
CA GLU A 421 21.08 4.70 32.54
C GLU A 421 21.91 3.77 31.62
N VAL A 422 22.16 4.20 30.38
CA VAL A 422 22.80 3.41 29.32
C VAL A 422 23.80 4.32 28.62
N PHE A 423 25.05 3.88 28.47
CA PHE A 423 26.18 4.75 28.14
C PHE A 423 26.94 4.32 26.87
N GLY A 424 26.48 4.78 25.72
CA GLY A 424 27.14 4.58 24.42
C GLY A 424 26.15 4.30 23.30
N SER A 425 26.69 4.00 22.12
CA SER A 425 25.91 3.63 20.94
C SER A 425 25.32 2.22 21.06
N LEU A 426 24.11 2.04 20.53
CA LEU A 426 23.37 0.78 20.55
C LEU A 426 23.32 0.14 19.15
N ALA A 427 23.22 -1.19 19.12
CA ALA A 427 22.78 -1.96 17.97
C ALA A 427 21.74 -2.99 18.44
N TYR A 428 20.64 -3.12 17.70
CA TYR A 428 19.54 -4.04 18.04
C TYR A 428 19.29 -5.02 16.89
N VAL A 429 19.21 -6.32 17.22
CA VAL A 429 18.74 -7.38 16.33
C VAL A 429 17.43 -7.93 16.91
N SER A 430 16.33 -7.71 16.20
CA SER A 430 14.98 -8.14 16.59
C SER A 430 14.70 -9.60 16.25
N GLN A 431 13.95 -10.30 17.10
CA GLN A 431 13.54 -11.69 16.89
C GLN A 431 12.78 -11.88 15.56
N ASN A 432 11.83 -10.99 15.28
CA ASN A 432 11.18 -10.88 13.98
C ASN A 432 12.05 -10.03 13.05
N SER A 433 12.55 -10.64 11.95
CA SER A 433 13.54 -9.97 11.10
C SER A 433 12.96 -8.88 10.20
N TRP A 434 13.37 -7.63 10.45
CA TRP A 434 12.99 -6.47 9.64
C TRP A 434 14.07 -6.09 8.62
N ILE A 435 13.70 -6.23 7.35
CA ILE A 435 14.51 -5.99 6.15
C ILE A 435 13.72 -5.05 5.23
N GLN A 436 14.40 -4.05 4.68
CA GLN A 436 13.82 -3.01 3.82
C GLN A 436 13.85 -3.41 2.34
N SER A 437 12.97 -2.81 1.54
CA SER A 437 13.08 -2.85 0.08
C SER A 437 14.35 -2.10 -0.38
N GLY A 438 15.24 -2.78 -1.09
CA GLY A 438 16.57 -2.27 -1.51
C GLY A 438 17.53 -3.41 -1.82
N THR A 439 18.83 -3.16 -2.01
CA THR A 439 19.81 -4.25 -2.16
C THR A 439 20.17 -4.91 -0.83
N VAL A 440 20.87 -6.06 -0.87
CA VAL A 440 21.51 -6.66 0.32
C VAL A 440 22.54 -5.68 0.91
N ARG A 441 23.34 -5.02 0.05
CA ARG A 441 24.30 -3.99 0.45
C ARG A 441 23.65 -2.84 1.21
N ASP A 442 22.60 -2.22 0.67
CA ASP A 442 21.89 -1.11 1.32
C ASP A 442 21.35 -1.51 2.70
N ASN A 443 20.84 -2.74 2.81
CA ASN A 443 20.28 -3.27 4.05
C ASN A 443 21.34 -3.53 5.14
N ILE A 444 22.59 -3.82 4.77
CA ILE A 444 23.71 -3.99 5.71
C ILE A 444 24.33 -2.63 6.06
N LEU A 445 24.55 -1.76 5.05
CA LEU A 445 25.10 -0.41 5.24
C LEU A 445 24.17 0.49 6.08
N PHE A 446 22.85 0.35 5.91
CA PHE A 446 21.82 1.04 6.68
C PHE A 446 21.99 2.58 6.74
N GLY A 447 22.50 3.16 5.65
CA GLY A 447 22.76 4.60 5.51
C GLY A 447 24.18 5.06 5.91
N LYS A 448 25.04 4.18 6.42
CA LYS A 448 26.48 4.46 6.57
C LYS A 448 27.20 4.37 5.21
N PRO A 449 28.33 5.08 5.02
CA PRO A 449 29.17 4.93 3.82
C PRO A 449 29.70 3.51 3.69
N TYR A 450 30.05 3.10 2.47
CA TYR A 450 30.63 1.79 2.16
C TYR A 450 32.15 1.77 2.42
N ASP A 451 32.56 1.07 3.47
CA ASP A 451 33.93 0.66 3.73
C ASP A 451 34.06 -0.83 3.37
N LYS A 452 34.83 -1.12 2.32
CA LYS A 452 35.00 -2.48 1.80
C LYS A 452 35.55 -3.45 2.87
N ALA A 453 36.52 -3.03 3.67
CA ALA A 453 37.19 -3.91 4.63
C ALA A 453 36.28 -4.24 5.83
N LEU A 454 35.54 -3.26 6.34
CA LEU A 454 34.52 -3.51 7.37
C LEU A 454 33.34 -4.35 6.83
N TYR A 455 32.98 -4.15 5.56
CA TYR A 455 31.87 -4.84 4.91
C TYR A 455 32.17 -6.33 4.65
N GLU A 456 33.32 -6.64 4.06
CA GLU A 456 33.80 -8.02 3.86
C GLU A 456 33.99 -8.74 5.21
N LYS A 457 34.50 -8.03 6.22
CA LYS A 457 34.62 -8.53 7.61
C LYS A 457 33.24 -8.89 8.20
N ALA A 458 32.23 -8.03 8.04
CA ALA A 458 30.87 -8.26 8.56
C ALA A 458 30.17 -9.44 7.83
N ILE A 459 30.29 -9.53 6.51
CA ILE A 459 29.75 -10.66 5.72
C ILE A 459 30.33 -11.99 6.23
N ARG A 460 31.65 -12.06 6.36
CA ARG A 460 32.35 -13.28 6.76
C ARG A 460 31.99 -13.73 8.18
N PHE A 461 32.00 -12.82 9.15
CA PHE A 461 31.61 -13.15 10.53
C PHE A 461 30.13 -13.53 10.66
N CYS A 462 29.26 -12.97 9.81
CA CYS A 462 27.86 -13.38 9.74
C CYS A 462 27.60 -14.56 8.77
N ALA A 463 28.66 -15.25 8.32
CA ALA A 463 28.61 -16.42 7.45
C ALA A 463 27.75 -16.23 6.18
N LEU A 464 27.74 -15.02 5.61
CA LEU A 464 26.93 -14.65 4.45
C LEU A 464 27.64 -14.88 3.11
N ASP A 465 28.94 -15.19 3.10
CA ASP A 465 29.76 -15.28 1.87
C ASP A 465 29.09 -16.18 0.83
N LYS A 466 28.67 -17.37 1.25
CA LYS A 466 28.09 -18.41 0.38
C LYS A 466 26.69 -18.09 -0.10
N ASP A 467 25.91 -17.31 0.66
CA ASP A 467 24.60 -16.82 0.21
C ASP A 467 24.78 -15.77 -0.89
N ILE A 468 25.75 -14.86 -0.71
CA ILE A 468 26.10 -13.83 -1.68
C ILE A 468 26.68 -14.46 -2.96
N GLU A 469 27.63 -15.39 -2.85
CA GLU A 469 28.16 -16.19 -3.97
C GLU A 469 27.07 -16.97 -4.73
N SER A 470 26.04 -17.45 -4.04
CA SER A 470 24.91 -18.18 -4.66
C SER A 470 23.90 -17.28 -5.37
N SER A 471 23.97 -15.96 -5.17
CA SER A 471 23.00 -15.01 -5.69
C SER A 471 23.43 -14.42 -7.04
N ASN A 472 22.47 -14.25 -7.96
CA ASN A 472 22.74 -13.91 -9.37
C ASN A 472 23.55 -12.61 -9.60
N HIS A 473 23.57 -11.68 -8.63
CA HIS A 473 24.28 -10.40 -8.72
C HIS A 473 25.07 -10.07 -7.44
N GLY A 474 25.39 -11.08 -6.61
CA GLY A 474 26.03 -10.85 -5.33
C GLY A 474 25.21 -9.95 -4.41
N ASP A 475 25.90 -9.08 -3.67
CA ASP A 475 25.31 -8.19 -2.67
C ASP A 475 24.49 -7.02 -3.26
N LEU A 476 24.56 -6.80 -4.58
CA LEU A 476 23.68 -5.90 -5.32
C LEU A 476 22.33 -6.54 -5.70
N THR A 477 22.08 -7.79 -5.31
CA THR A 477 20.77 -8.45 -5.51
C THR A 477 19.66 -7.68 -4.78
N GLU A 478 18.57 -7.35 -5.50
CA GLU A 478 17.39 -6.72 -4.92
C GLU A 478 16.63 -7.64 -3.95
N ILE A 479 16.31 -7.08 -2.79
CA ILE A 479 15.41 -7.64 -1.80
C ILE A 479 14.02 -7.01 -2.01
N GLY A 480 13.06 -7.80 -2.48
CA GLY A 480 11.65 -7.39 -2.56
C GLY A 480 11.02 -7.18 -1.17
N GLN A 481 9.87 -6.49 -1.12
CA GLN A 481 9.20 -6.07 0.12
C GLN A 481 9.20 -7.15 1.22
N ARG A 482 9.56 -6.75 2.45
CA ARG A 482 9.69 -7.62 3.64
C ARG A 482 10.67 -8.81 3.47
N GLY A 483 11.52 -8.78 2.45
CA GLY A 483 12.42 -9.87 2.10
C GLY A 483 11.70 -11.14 1.64
N LEU A 484 10.63 -11.03 0.84
CA LEU A 484 9.94 -12.22 0.28
C LEU A 484 10.87 -13.20 -0.46
N ASN A 485 11.96 -12.69 -1.02
CA ASN A 485 12.97 -13.47 -1.77
C ASN A 485 13.99 -14.19 -0.86
N LEU A 486 13.92 -14.01 0.47
CA LEU A 486 14.92 -14.47 1.43
C LEU A 486 14.30 -15.42 2.47
N SER A 487 15.05 -16.46 2.84
CA SER A 487 14.72 -17.35 3.96
C SER A 487 14.90 -16.67 5.33
N GLY A 488 14.25 -17.18 6.38
CA GLY A 488 14.36 -16.63 7.74
C GLY A 488 15.81 -16.50 8.22
N GLY A 489 16.61 -17.56 8.10
CA GLY A 489 18.03 -17.55 8.47
C GLY A 489 18.93 -16.67 7.60
N GLN A 490 18.50 -16.26 6.40
CA GLN A 490 19.18 -15.20 5.63
C GLN A 490 18.81 -13.81 6.18
N LYS A 491 17.53 -13.57 6.51
CA LYS A 491 17.09 -12.29 7.11
C LYS A 491 17.77 -12.03 8.45
N GLN A 492 17.86 -13.03 9.33
CA GLN A 492 18.57 -12.92 10.61
C GLN A 492 20.06 -12.59 10.42
N ARG A 493 20.76 -13.30 9.52
CA ARG A 493 22.19 -13.02 9.23
C ARG A 493 22.43 -11.64 8.62
N ILE A 494 21.52 -11.14 7.77
CA ILE A 494 21.61 -9.76 7.22
C ILE A 494 21.38 -8.70 8.31
N GLN A 495 20.48 -8.93 9.28
CA GLN A 495 20.35 -8.04 10.44
C GLN A 495 21.57 -8.08 11.36
N LEU A 496 22.16 -9.26 11.57
CA LEU A 496 23.38 -9.38 12.36
C LEU A 496 24.56 -8.68 11.67
N ALA A 497 24.68 -8.82 10.34
CA ALA A 497 25.67 -8.10 9.54
C ALA A 497 25.47 -6.57 9.61
N ARG A 498 24.23 -6.08 9.55
CA ARG A 498 23.89 -4.66 9.81
C ARG A 498 24.37 -4.22 11.20
N ALA A 499 24.13 -5.02 12.24
CA ALA A 499 24.56 -4.71 13.59
C ALA A 499 26.09 -4.63 13.71
N VAL A 500 26.81 -5.64 13.20
CA VAL A 500 28.28 -5.70 13.20
C VAL A 500 28.89 -4.55 12.39
N TYR A 501 28.34 -4.26 11.21
CA TYR A 501 28.80 -3.15 10.36
C TYR A 501 28.56 -1.77 10.99
N ASN A 502 27.58 -1.65 11.90
CA ASN A 502 27.36 -0.41 12.64
C ASN A 502 28.44 -0.13 13.71
N ASP A 503 29.16 -1.15 14.19
CA ASP A 503 30.19 -1.08 15.23
C ASP A 503 29.79 -0.36 16.54
N ALA A 504 28.58 -0.63 17.05
CA ALA A 504 28.07 -0.04 18.30
C ALA A 504 28.91 -0.37 19.55
N ASP A 505 28.68 0.30 20.68
CA ASP A 505 29.24 -0.04 22.00
C ASP A 505 28.53 -1.26 22.63
N ILE A 506 27.20 -1.27 22.53
CA ILE A 506 26.30 -2.20 23.22
C ILE A 506 25.41 -2.90 22.18
N TYR A 507 25.41 -4.23 22.19
CA TYR A 507 24.61 -5.06 21.29
C TYR A 507 23.48 -5.73 22.06
N LEU A 508 22.24 -5.52 21.62
CA LEU A 508 21.05 -6.17 22.15
C LEU A 508 20.54 -7.16 21.10
N LEU A 509 20.60 -8.45 21.41
CA LEU A 509 20.32 -9.54 20.48
C LEU A 509 19.13 -10.37 20.97
N ASP A 510 18.01 -10.31 20.25
CA ASP A 510 16.74 -10.94 20.63
C ASP A 510 16.54 -12.27 19.88
N ASP A 511 17.09 -13.35 20.43
CA ASP A 511 17.07 -14.73 19.89
C ASP A 511 17.51 -14.84 18.40
N PRO A 512 18.68 -14.29 18.03
CA PRO A 512 19.14 -14.10 16.63
C PRO A 512 19.50 -15.41 15.89
N PHE A 513 19.43 -16.56 16.57
CA PHE A 513 19.81 -17.87 16.05
C PHE A 513 18.60 -18.79 15.79
N SER A 514 17.39 -18.29 15.97
CA SER A 514 16.14 -19.08 15.97
C SER A 514 15.71 -19.60 14.59
N ALA A 515 16.16 -18.99 13.49
CA ALA A 515 15.82 -19.37 12.11
C ALA A 515 17.02 -19.86 11.27
N VAL A 516 18.15 -20.17 11.91
CA VAL A 516 19.33 -20.81 11.28
C VAL A 516 19.49 -22.26 11.77
N ASP A 517 20.22 -23.09 11.01
CA ASP A 517 20.63 -24.41 11.48
C ASP A 517 21.69 -24.32 12.59
N ALA A 518 21.79 -25.36 13.44
CA ALA A 518 22.67 -25.35 14.62
C ALA A 518 24.16 -25.15 14.31
N HIS A 519 24.64 -25.63 13.16
CA HIS A 519 26.02 -25.40 12.73
C HIS A 519 26.26 -23.93 12.35
N THR A 520 25.33 -23.34 11.58
CA THR A 520 25.37 -21.90 11.29
C THR A 520 25.21 -21.08 12.58
N ALA A 521 24.33 -21.47 13.51
CA ALA A 521 24.19 -20.83 14.82
C ALA A 521 25.51 -20.82 15.61
N ALA A 522 26.22 -21.95 15.66
CA ALA A 522 27.53 -22.05 16.32
C ALA A 522 28.57 -21.11 15.69
N ILE A 523 28.62 -20.99 14.36
CA ILE A 523 29.49 -20.01 13.69
C ILE A 523 29.11 -18.58 14.08
N LEU A 524 27.83 -18.21 14.03
CA LEU A 524 27.39 -16.86 14.43
C LEU A 524 27.65 -16.57 15.92
N PHE A 525 27.65 -17.60 16.77
CA PHE A 525 27.97 -17.46 18.18
C PHE A 525 29.48 -17.27 18.42
N TYR A 526 30.32 -18.17 17.91
CA TYR A 526 31.77 -18.10 18.13
C TYR A 526 32.45 -17.02 17.30
N ASP A 527 32.24 -17.00 15.98
CA ASP A 527 32.95 -16.09 15.07
C ASP A 527 32.40 -14.67 15.15
N CYS A 528 31.08 -14.48 15.24
CA CYS A 528 30.49 -13.14 15.39
C CYS A 528 30.37 -12.68 16.85
N VAL A 529 29.60 -13.38 17.71
CA VAL A 529 29.32 -12.88 19.07
C VAL A 529 30.55 -12.94 19.99
N MET A 530 31.37 -13.98 19.92
CA MET A 530 32.54 -14.11 20.80
C MET A 530 33.81 -13.49 20.21
N ALA A 531 34.11 -13.67 18.92
CA ALA A 531 35.33 -13.12 18.31
C ALA A 531 35.14 -11.70 17.75
N ALA A 532 34.20 -11.46 16.82
CA ALA A 532 34.02 -10.13 16.21
C ALA A 532 33.55 -9.06 17.21
N LEU A 533 32.69 -9.43 18.17
CA LEU A 533 32.20 -8.56 19.26
C LEU A 533 32.98 -8.75 20.58
N SER A 534 34.16 -9.37 20.54
CA SER A 534 35.00 -9.69 21.71
C SER A 534 35.22 -8.54 22.71
N CYS A 535 35.37 -7.30 22.25
CA CYS A 535 35.59 -6.12 23.09
C CYS A 535 34.33 -5.28 23.36
N LYS A 536 33.14 -5.72 22.91
CA LYS A 536 31.87 -4.99 23.03
C LYS A 536 31.01 -5.59 24.15
N THR A 537 30.07 -4.80 24.68
CA THR A 537 29.07 -5.32 25.63
C THR A 537 27.93 -5.97 24.85
N VAL A 538 27.53 -7.19 25.21
CA VAL A 538 26.49 -7.95 24.50
C VAL A 538 25.44 -8.45 25.49
N VAL A 539 24.17 -8.21 25.20
CA VAL A 539 23.03 -8.82 25.89
C VAL A 539 22.31 -9.74 24.91
N LEU A 540 22.44 -11.05 25.12
CA LEU A 540 21.89 -12.09 24.27
C LEU A 540 20.68 -12.75 24.95
N VAL A 541 19.47 -12.41 24.51
CA VAL A 541 18.32 -13.29 24.74
C VAL A 541 18.50 -14.50 23.83
N THR A 542 18.43 -15.71 24.38
CA THR A 542 18.38 -16.92 23.55
C THR A 542 17.55 -18.02 24.20
N HIS A 543 16.90 -18.83 23.36
CA HIS A 543 16.27 -20.08 23.76
C HIS A 543 17.20 -21.31 23.65
N GLN A 544 18.42 -21.16 23.13
CA GLN A 544 19.38 -22.26 22.96
C GLN A 544 20.29 -22.35 24.20
N VAL A 545 20.08 -23.40 25.01
CA VAL A 545 20.75 -23.61 26.31
C VAL A 545 22.26 -23.84 26.15
N GLU A 546 22.65 -24.46 25.03
CA GLU A 546 24.04 -24.80 24.67
C GLU A 546 25.01 -23.61 24.74
N PHE A 547 24.56 -22.41 24.35
CA PHE A 547 25.40 -21.21 24.32
C PHE A 547 25.54 -20.49 25.68
N LEU A 548 24.80 -20.91 26.71
CA LEU A 548 24.82 -20.23 28.00
C LEU A 548 26.15 -20.42 28.76
N THR A 549 26.86 -21.54 28.53
CA THR A 549 28.11 -21.89 29.21
C THR A 549 29.23 -20.88 28.98
N GLU A 550 29.32 -20.35 27.76
CA GLU A 550 30.40 -19.44 27.34
C GLU A 550 30.15 -17.97 27.72
N THR A 551 28.99 -17.64 28.30
CA THR A 551 28.65 -16.27 28.68
C THR A 551 29.17 -15.89 30.06
N ASN A 552 29.51 -14.61 30.27
CA ASN A 552 30.14 -14.16 31.51
C ASN A 552 29.17 -14.17 32.70
N ARG A 553 27.88 -13.96 32.43
CA ARG A 553 26.78 -13.99 33.39
C ARG A 553 25.47 -14.34 32.68
N ILE A 554 24.61 -15.10 33.34
CA ILE A 554 23.27 -15.46 32.87
C ILE A 554 22.23 -14.78 33.78
N LEU A 555 21.16 -14.25 33.18
CA LEU A 555 19.98 -13.74 33.88
C LEU A 555 18.78 -14.69 33.66
N VAL A 556 18.15 -15.13 34.75
CA VAL A 556 16.99 -16.04 34.71
C VAL A 556 15.71 -15.23 34.94
N MET A 557 14.88 -15.09 33.90
CA MET A 557 13.64 -14.32 33.94
C MET A 557 12.39 -15.19 34.09
N GLU A 558 11.57 -14.88 35.09
CA GLU A 558 10.28 -15.52 35.36
C GLU A 558 9.25 -14.48 35.81
N GLY A 559 8.06 -14.47 35.20
CA GLY A 559 6.95 -13.59 35.61
C GLY A 559 7.25 -12.09 35.56
N GLY A 560 8.12 -11.63 34.63
CA GLY A 560 8.53 -10.23 34.55
C GLY A 560 9.57 -9.80 35.61
N GLN A 561 10.19 -10.75 36.31
CA GLN A 561 11.26 -10.50 37.29
C GLN A 561 12.54 -11.25 36.92
N VAL A 562 13.70 -10.66 37.22
CA VAL A 562 14.96 -11.42 37.31
C VAL A 562 14.92 -12.19 38.63
N LYS A 563 14.87 -13.52 38.57
CA LYS A 563 14.86 -14.37 39.78
C LYS A 563 16.26 -14.71 40.26
N GLN A 564 17.19 -14.87 39.32
CA GLN A 564 18.57 -15.29 39.59
C GLN A 564 19.51 -14.65 38.57
N GLN A 565 20.74 -14.39 39.00
CA GLN A 565 21.85 -14.02 38.14
C GLN A 565 23.15 -14.61 38.69
N GLY A 566 24.04 -15.07 37.81
CA GLY A 566 25.30 -15.74 38.18
C GLY A 566 26.02 -16.33 36.97
N LYS A 567 27.10 -17.10 37.19
CA LYS A 567 27.70 -17.92 36.14
C LYS A 567 26.94 -19.24 35.98
N TYR A 568 27.21 -19.96 34.89
CA TYR A 568 26.57 -21.24 34.59
C TYR A 568 26.69 -22.26 35.73
N ALA A 569 27.89 -22.42 36.32
CA ALA A 569 28.12 -23.36 37.42
C ALA A 569 27.33 -22.97 38.68
N ASP A 570 27.49 -21.72 39.16
CA ASP A 570 26.83 -21.18 40.35
C ASP A 570 25.29 -21.34 40.31
N LEU A 571 24.70 -21.21 39.12
CA LEU A 571 23.26 -21.38 38.91
C LEU A 571 22.83 -22.85 38.86
N LEU A 572 23.69 -23.76 38.37
CA LEU A 572 23.37 -25.19 38.27
C LEU A 572 23.32 -25.86 39.64
N GLU A 573 24.26 -25.52 40.55
CA GLU A 573 24.34 -26.09 41.90
C GLU A 573 23.17 -25.65 42.82
N SER A 574 22.34 -24.70 42.39
CA SER A 574 21.34 -24.04 43.23
C SER A 574 20.00 -24.78 43.40
N GLY A 575 19.71 -25.83 42.63
CA GLY A 575 18.50 -26.66 42.79
C GLY A 575 17.17 -26.00 42.36
N THR A 576 17.19 -25.15 41.31
CA THR A 576 16.17 -24.11 41.08
C THR A 576 15.53 -24.11 39.67
N ALA A 577 14.86 -23.01 39.29
CA ALA A 577 14.21 -22.86 37.99
C ALA A 577 15.18 -22.98 36.80
N PHE A 578 16.45 -22.59 36.97
CA PHE A 578 17.48 -22.80 35.96
C PHE A 578 17.77 -24.29 35.74
N GLU A 579 17.99 -25.05 36.83
CA GLU A 579 18.16 -26.50 36.79
C GLU A 579 16.96 -27.19 36.12
N LYS A 580 15.72 -26.77 36.41
CA LYS A 580 14.52 -27.32 35.74
C LYS A 580 14.49 -27.07 34.24
N LEU A 581 15.00 -25.92 33.77
CA LEU A 581 15.11 -25.60 32.34
C LEU A 581 16.22 -26.44 31.68
N VAL A 582 17.38 -26.54 32.31
CA VAL A 582 18.52 -27.34 31.83
C VAL A 582 18.21 -28.84 31.85
N SER A 583 17.60 -29.37 32.90
CA SER A 583 17.25 -30.81 33.03
C SER A 583 16.10 -31.22 32.09
N ALA A 584 15.14 -30.34 31.81
CA ALA A 584 14.14 -30.59 30.77
C ALA A 584 14.76 -30.68 29.36
N HIS A 585 15.87 -29.97 29.12
CA HIS A 585 16.65 -30.10 27.89
C HIS A 585 17.55 -31.36 27.92
N GLN A 586 18.35 -31.55 28.97
CA GLN A 586 19.25 -32.70 29.12
C GLN A 586 18.50 -34.04 29.08
N SER A 587 17.33 -34.17 29.71
CA SER A 587 16.55 -35.42 29.67
C SER A 587 16.07 -35.80 28.25
N SER A 588 15.94 -34.83 27.33
CA SER A 588 15.70 -35.11 25.90
C SER A 588 16.96 -35.58 25.15
N VAL A 589 18.16 -35.32 25.69
CA VAL A 589 19.46 -35.71 25.14
C VAL A 589 19.95 -37.03 25.76
N THR A 590 19.92 -37.20 27.07
CA THR A 590 20.41 -38.40 27.78
C THR A 590 19.60 -39.67 27.44
N ALA A 591 18.37 -39.50 26.95
CA ALA A 591 17.59 -40.59 26.36
C ALA A 591 18.28 -41.24 25.14
N LEU A 592 19.21 -40.54 24.47
CA LEU A 592 20.04 -41.05 23.38
C LEU A 592 21.24 -41.85 23.92
N ASP A 593 21.87 -41.39 25.00
CA ASP A 593 23.09 -42.01 25.55
C ASP A 593 22.82 -43.39 26.16
N ILE A 594 21.67 -43.58 26.82
CA ILE A 594 21.30 -44.87 27.42
C ILE A 594 21.19 -45.98 26.36
N ALA A 595 20.78 -45.64 25.13
CA ALA A 595 20.75 -46.57 24.00
C ALA A 595 22.16 -46.91 23.44
N SER A 596 23.20 -46.12 23.77
CA SER A 596 24.56 -46.33 23.26
C SER A 596 25.39 -47.33 24.07
N GLN A 597 25.15 -47.42 25.39
CA GLN A 597 26.04 -48.15 26.30
C GLN A 597 25.90 -49.68 26.20
N GLN A 598 24.77 -50.21 25.73
CA GLN A 598 24.56 -51.66 25.59
C GLN A 598 25.43 -52.31 24.48
N ASN A 599 25.98 -51.53 23.54
CA ASN A 599 26.70 -52.05 22.37
C ASN A 599 28.24 -52.03 22.51
N ARG A 600 28.80 -51.87 23.71
CA ARG A 600 30.27 -51.80 23.93
C ARG A 600 30.96 -53.12 24.33
N VAL A 601 30.27 -54.26 24.29
CA VAL A 601 30.82 -55.57 24.70
C VAL A 601 30.87 -56.59 23.54
N GLN A 602 31.41 -56.17 22.39
CA GLN A 602 32.01 -57.02 21.35
C GLN A 602 32.69 -56.15 20.28
N GLY A 603 33.81 -56.61 19.71
CA GLY A 603 34.50 -55.91 18.61
C GLY A 603 35.87 -55.28 18.96
N GLN A 604 36.78 -56.06 19.55
CA GLN A 604 38.17 -55.63 19.79
C GLN A 604 39.16 -56.68 19.25
N GLN A 605 39.52 -56.59 17.96
CA GLN A 605 40.77 -57.18 17.42
C GLN A 605 41.04 -56.76 15.96
N VAL A 606 42.32 -56.92 15.59
CA VAL A 606 42.97 -56.70 14.27
C VAL A 606 43.36 -55.25 13.93
N LEU A 607 44.63 -55.10 13.59
CA LEU A 607 45.37 -53.91 13.16
C LEU A 607 46.28 -54.33 11.97
N ASP A 608 46.78 -53.34 11.22
CA ASP A 608 48.03 -53.30 10.43
C ASP A 608 47.97 -53.12 8.89
N ASP A 609 49.08 -52.56 8.38
CA ASP A 609 49.56 -52.43 6.99
C ASP A 609 48.85 -51.51 5.95
N ILE A 610 49.03 -50.21 6.17
CA ILE A 610 49.91 -49.33 5.37
C ILE A 610 50.03 -49.61 3.85
N THR A 611 49.61 -48.65 3.00
CA THR A 611 50.50 -48.04 1.97
C THR A 611 49.94 -46.73 1.39
N MET A 612 50.84 -45.83 0.96
CA MET A 612 50.55 -44.53 0.33
C MET A 612 51.54 -44.29 -0.83
N PRO A 613 51.10 -43.72 -1.96
CA PRO A 613 52.03 -43.09 -2.90
C PRO A 613 51.58 -41.70 -3.43
N GLY A 614 52.54 -40.78 -3.50
CA GLY A 614 52.61 -39.77 -4.58
C GLY A 614 51.76 -38.50 -4.45
N ALA A 615 52.36 -37.43 -3.90
CA ALA A 615 51.90 -36.07 -4.19
C ALA A 615 52.31 -35.64 -5.61
N LEU A 616 51.46 -34.86 -6.29
CA LEU A 616 51.80 -34.18 -7.55
C LEU A 616 51.36 -32.72 -7.52
N VAL A 617 52.14 -31.86 -8.19
CA VAL A 617 52.16 -30.41 -7.97
C VAL A 617 51.17 -29.66 -8.85
N ALA A 618 50.54 -28.63 -8.28
CA ALA A 618 49.62 -27.75 -8.98
C ALA A 618 50.31 -26.89 -10.05
N THR A 619 49.68 -26.75 -11.22
CA THR A 619 50.07 -25.74 -12.23
C THR A 619 48.90 -24.77 -12.42
N ARG A 620 49.05 -23.53 -11.96
CA ARG A 620 48.12 -22.44 -12.29
C ARG A 620 48.45 -21.91 -13.68
N GLN A 621 47.47 -21.90 -14.58
CA GLN A 621 47.50 -21.01 -15.74
C GLN A 621 46.63 -19.79 -15.45
N THR A 622 47.27 -18.63 -15.41
CA THR A 622 46.60 -17.32 -15.43
C THR A 622 46.29 -16.95 -16.87
N SER A 623 45.03 -16.62 -17.14
CA SER A 623 44.64 -15.91 -18.37
C SER A 623 43.95 -14.61 -17.98
N GLU A 624 44.64 -13.50 -18.20
CA GLU A 624 44.05 -12.16 -18.08
C GLU A 624 43.10 -11.94 -19.25
N ILE A 625 41.94 -11.33 -18.99
CA ILE A 625 41.03 -10.81 -20.02
C ILE A 625 40.70 -9.38 -19.63
N GLU A 626 40.96 -8.46 -20.55
CA GLU A 626 40.91 -7.02 -20.31
C GLU A 626 39.48 -6.51 -20.04
N VAL A 627 39.33 -5.59 -19.10
CA VAL A 627 38.05 -5.01 -18.71
C VAL A 627 37.62 -3.94 -19.72
N SER A 628 36.84 -4.33 -20.73
CA SER A 628 36.14 -3.38 -21.59
C SER A 628 34.93 -2.79 -20.84
N THR A 629 34.99 -1.51 -20.49
CA THR A 629 33.94 -0.81 -19.74
C THR A 629 32.65 -0.63 -20.55
N LYS A 630 31.62 -1.41 -20.22
CA LYS A 630 30.20 -1.10 -20.47
C LYS A 630 29.39 -1.54 -19.25
N ASP A 631 28.59 -0.63 -18.71
CA ASP A 631 27.75 -0.90 -17.54
C ASP A 631 26.72 -2.01 -17.83
N PRO A 632 26.72 -3.13 -17.07
CA PRO A 632 25.66 -4.11 -17.15
C PRO A 632 24.41 -3.55 -16.47
N SER A 633 23.30 -3.47 -17.19
CA SER A 633 22.01 -3.05 -16.64
C SER A 633 21.61 -3.90 -15.42
N VAL A 634 21.46 -3.27 -14.26
CA VAL A 634 21.08 -3.94 -13.00
C VAL A 634 19.76 -4.70 -13.21
N ALA A 635 19.81 -6.03 -13.18
CA ALA A 635 18.67 -6.87 -13.50
C ALA A 635 17.74 -7.01 -12.28
N GLN A 636 16.86 -6.01 -12.16
CA GLN A 636 15.84 -5.88 -11.13
C GLN A 636 15.03 -7.17 -10.94
N LEU A 637 14.79 -7.57 -9.67
CA LEU A 637 13.91 -8.71 -9.35
C LEU A 637 12.44 -8.26 -9.26
N THR A 638 12.24 -6.98 -8.96
CA THR A 638 10.95 -6.31 -9.07
C THR A 638 10.89 -5.62 -10.42
N GLU A 639 10.07 -6.11 -11.36
CA GLU A 639 9.84 -5.38 -12.61
C GLU A 639 9.19 -4.03 -12.29
N VAL A 640 9.90 -2.93 -12.58
CA VAL A 640 9.34 -1.57 -12.50
C VAL A 640 8.22 -1.48 -13.53
N GLU A 641 7.02 -1.08 -13.07
CA GLU A 641 5.76 -1.05 -13.83
C GLU A 641 5.95 -0.66 -15.30
N GLU A 642 5.98 -1.66 -16.19
CA GLU A 642 6.26 -1.43 -17.60
C GLU A 642 5.20 -0.51 -18.22
N ARG A 643 5.68 0.65 -18.69
CA ARG A 643 4.84 1.72 -19.21
C ARG A 643 4.38 1.36 -20.63
N GLY A 644 3.10 1.54 -20.93
CA GLY A 644 2.58 1.45 -22.29
C GLY A 644 3.09 2.60 -23.15
N ILE A 645 4.29 2.46 -23.74
CA ILE A 645 4.91 3.48 -24.59
C ILE A 645 4.05 3.72 -25.84
N GLY A 646 3.56 4.95 -26.02
CA GLY A 646 2.87 5.39 -27.23
C GLY A 646 1.39 5.76 -27.04
N ASN A 647 0.76 6.17 -28.14
CA ASN A 647 -0.59 6.74 -28.17
C ASN A 647 -1.64 5.66 -28.44
N LEU A 648 -2.41 5.25 -27.43
CA LEU A 648 -3.34 4.11 -27.51
C LEU A 648 -4.58 4.33 -28.41
N GLY A 649 -4.91 5.59 -28.72
CA GLY A 649 -6.08 5.95 -29.53
C GLY A 649 -7.40 5.35 -29.00
N TRP A 650 -8.28 4.95 -29.92
CA TRP A 650 -9.64 4.48 -29.60
C TRP A 650 -9.73 3.07 -28.99
N LYS A 651 -8.62 2.33 -28.87
CA LYS A 651 -8.64 0.92 -28.46
C LYS A 651 -9.19 0.69 -27.04
N PRO A 652 -8.75 1.42 -25.99
CA PRO A 652 -9.26 1.22 -24.62
C PRO A 652 -10.75 1.60 -24.47
N TYR A 653 -11.20 2.65 -25.18
CA TYR A 653 -12.60 3.05 -25.23
C TYR A 653 -13.49 1.95 -25.84
N LYS A 654 -13.05 1.34 -26.95
CA LYS A 654 -13.75 0.21 -27.57
C LYS A 654 -13.79 -1.01 -26.64
N ASP A 655 -12.66 -1.35 -26.01
CA ASP A 655 -12.59 -2.46 -25.05
C ASP A 655 -13.60 -2.26 -23.90
N TYR A 656 -13.64 -1.08 -23.29
CA TYR A 656 -14.57 -0.73 -22.21
C TYR A 656 -16.05 -0.87 -22.61
N ILE A 657 -16.41 -0.34 -23.79
CA ILE A 657 -17.79 -0.39 -24.32
C ILE A 657 -18.21 -1.83 -24.68
N GLN A 658 -17.28 -2.66 -25.16
CA GLN A 658 -17.56 -4.06 -25.50
C GLN A 658 -17.68 -4.96 -24.26
N VAL A 659 -16.76 -4.85 -23.29
CA VAL A 659 -16.76 -5.67 -22.06
C VAL A 659 -18.00 -5.39 -21.20
N SER A 660 -18.42 -4.13 -21.10
CA SER A 660 -19.64 -3.73 -20.37
C SER A 660 -20.95 -4.10 -21.08
N LYS A 661 -20.91 -4.53 -22.36
CA LYS A 661 -22.06 -4.53 -23.29
C LYS A 661 -22.77 -3.16 -23.36
N GLY A 662 -22.07 -2.09 -23.01
CA GLY A 662 -22.62 -0.76 -22.72
C GLY A 662 -23.13 0.04 -23.91
N ILE A 663 -23.11 -0.53 -25.14
CA ILE A 663 -23.60 0.15 -26.35
C ILE A 663 -25.05 0.60 -26.19
N LEU A 664 -25.93 -0.28 -25.71
CA LEU A 664 -27.36 0.03 -25.57
C LEU A 664 -27.63 1.19 -24.58
N PRO A 665 -27.11 1.18 -23.33
CA PRO A 665 -27.25 2.33 -22.44
C PRO A 665 -26.45 3.55 -22.88
N LEU A 666 -25.32 3.42 -23.60
CA LEU A 666 -24.60 4.58 -24.15
C LEU A 666 -25.43 5.29 -25.22
N CYS A 667 -26.03 4.55 -26.16
CA CYS A 667 -26.98 5.08 -27.13
C CYS A 667 -28.24 5.61 -26.44
N GLY A 668 -28.72 4.96 -25.38
CA GLY A 668 -29.83 5.43 -24.55
C GLY A 668 -29.53 6.76 -23.84
N MET A 669 -28.33 6.92 -23.27
CA MET A 669 -27.87 8.18 -22.67
C MET A 669 -27.69 9.27 -23.72
N ALA A 670 -27.09 8.96 -24.87
CA ALA A 670 -26.97 9.93 -25.96
C ALA A 670 -28.33 10.38 -26.50
N ALA A 671 -29.27 9.45 -26.69
CA ALA A 671 -30.63 9.75 -27.13
C ALA A 671 -31.43 10.54 -26.10
N THR A 672 -31.38 10.15 -24.82
CA THR A 672 -32.06 10.88 -23.73
C THR A 672 -31.41 12.24 -23.46
N GLN A 673 -30.10 12.42 -23.68
CA GLN A 673 -29.43 13.72 -23.59
C GLN A 673 -29.75 14.61 -24.80
N VAL A 674 -29.79 14.07 -26.03
CA VAL A 674 -30.24 14.82 -27.22
C VAL A 674 -31.72 15.19 -27.11
N LEU A 675 -32.56 14.31 -26.53
CA LEU A 675 -33.94 14.65 -26.17
C LEU A 675 -34.00 15.69 -25.05
N PHE A 676 -33.18 15.60 -24.00
CA PHE A 676 -33.17 16.56 -22.89
C PHE A 676 -32.69 17.94 -23.33
N THR A 677 -31.58 18.03 -24.06
CA THR A 677 -31.12 19.31 -24.62
C THR A 677 -32.06 19.79 -25.72
N GLY A 678 -32.62 18.90 -26.53
CA GLY A 678 -33.71 19.23 -27.46
C GLY A 678 -34.92 19.83 -26.76
N PHE A 679 -35.35 19.27 -25.62
CA PHE A 679 -36.42 19.79 -24.77
C PHE A 679 -36.01 21.03 -23.96
N GLN A 680 -34.72 21.27 -23.68
CA GLN A 680 -34.25 22.53 -23.09
C GLN A 680 -34.19 23.67 -24.12
N ILE A 681 -33.67 23.41 -25.32
CA ILE A 681 -33.73 24.34 -26.46
C ILE A 681 -35.19 24.63 -26.77
N MET A 682 -36.03 23.59 -26.84
CA MET A 682 -37.47 23.76 -26.97
C MET A 682 -37.98 24.63 -25.83
N SER A 683 -37.74 24.29 -24.55
CA SER A 683 -38.23 25.04 -23.38
C SER A 683 -37.80 26.51 -23.31
N THR A 684 -36.57 26.87 -23.71
CA THR A 684 -36.13 28.28 -23.73
C THR A 684 -36.63 29.03 -24.95
N TYR A 685 -36.75 28.36 -26.10
CA TYR A 685 -37.49 28.86 -27.27
C TYR A 685 -39.00 28.94 -27.01
N TRP A 686 -39.54 28.09 -26.13
CA TRP A 686 -40.94 27.99 -25.69
C TRP A 686 -41.31 29.11 -24.74
N LEU A 687 -40.40 29.49 -23.83
CA LEU A 687 -40.55 30.73 -23.05
C LEU A 687 -40.68 31.98 -23.96
N ALA A 688 -40.28 31.88 -25.23
CA ALA A 688 -40.48 32.89 -26.28
C ALA A 688 -41.56 32.52 -27.34
N VAL A 689 -42.25 31.36 -27.24
CA VAL A 689 -43.19 30.84 -28.26
C VAL A 689 -44.54 30.33 -27.72
N ALA A 690 -44.59 29.68 -26.54
CA ALA A 690 -45.86 29.28 -25.91
C ALA A 690 -45.69 29.06 -24.38
N VAL A 691 -46.62 29.39 -23.47
CA VAL A 691 -48.10 29.29 -23.50
C VAL A 691 -48.66 27.85 -23.40
N GLN A 692 -47.88 26.78 -23.64
CA GLN A 692 -48.38 25.39 -23.54
C GLN A 692 -47.38 24.33 -22.96
N LEU A 693 -47.31 24.21 -21.63
CA LEU A 693 -47.36 22.93 -20.87
C LEU A 693 -46.48 21.70 -21.29
N ASN A 694 -45.43 21.47 -20.48
CA ASN A 694 -45.05 20.20 -19.78
C ASN A 694 -44.58 18.91 -20.53
N ALA A 695 -43.45 18.36 -20.04
CA ALA A 695 -42.98 16.97 -20.27
C ALA A 695 -42.00 16.48 -19.15
N PRO A 696 -42.10 15.22 -18.68
CA PRO A 696 -40.91 14.41 -18.32
C PRO A 696 -41.14 12.89 -18.65
N MET A 697 -40.37 11.85 -18.26
CA MET A 697 -39.18 11.66 -17.40
C MET A 697 -38.48 10.30 -17.71
N SER A 698 -37.31 10.06 -17.09
CA SER A 698 -36.66 8.75 -16.81
C SER A 698 -35.92 8.03 -17.96
N PHE A 699 -34.96 7.12 -17.74
CA PHE A 699 -34.57 6.42 -16.48
C PHE A 699 -33.05 6.07 -16.38
N PHE A 700 -32.37 6.67 -15.39
CA PHE A 700 -31.33 6.11 -14.49
C PHE A 700 -30.21 5.14 -14.99
N ASN A 701 -28.94 5.57 -14.79
CA ASN A 701 -27.87 4.90 -13.96
C ASN A 701 -27.40 3.45 -14.25
N SER A 702 -26.29 2.91 -13.70
CA SER A 702 -24.99 3.43 -13.16
C SER A 702 -24.01 2.26 -12.93
N THR A 703 -22.72 2.58 -12.75
CA THR A 703 -21.51 1.71 -12.73
C THR A 703 -21.21 0.94 -11.39
N PRO A 704 -20.31 -0.12 -11.36
CA PRO A 704 -20.35 -1.25 -10.38
C PRO A 704 -19.69 -1.30 -8.96
N ILE A 705 -18.42 -1.54 -8.61
CA ILE A 705 -17.20 -1.74 -9.37
C ILE A 705 -16.36 -3.04 -9.10
N GLY A 706 -15.19 -3.02 -8.43
CA GLY A 706 -14.17 -4.12 -8.37
C GLY A 706 -13.10 -3.94 -7.27
N ARG A 707 -11.79 -4.22 -7.40
CA ARG A 707 -10.87 -4.75 -8.44
C ARG A 707 -11.01 -6.24 -8.69
N ILE A 708 -11.11 -7.07 -7.67
CA ILE A 708 -11.67 -6.88 -6.33
C ILE A 708 -10.59 -6.42 -5.33
N LEU A 709 -10.76 -5.25 -4.68
CA LEU A 709 -9.77 -4.45 -3.90
C LEU A 709 -9.11 -3.20 -4.55
N THR A 710 -7.90 -2.82 -4.10
CA THR A 710 -7.30 -1.47 -4.15
C THR A 710 -7.29 -0.77 -5.51
N ARG A 711 -6.89 -1.46 -6.58
CA ARG A 711 -6.87 -1.01 -8.01
C ARG A 711 -8.25 -0.73 -8.61
N ALA A 712 -9.20 -0.41 -7.73
CA ALA A 712 -10.63 -0.25 -7.92
C ALA A 712 -11.41 0.24 -6.69
N SER A 713 -10.70 0.54 -5.59
CA SER A 713 -11.12 1.55 -4.63
C SER A 713 -10.50 2.92 -4.97
N SER A 714 -9.56 2.97 -5.93
CA SER A 714 -9.16 4.17 -6.70
C SER A 714 -9.40 4.01 -8.21
N ASP A 715 -8.67 3.12 -8.88
CA ASP A 715 -8.50 3.22 -10.35
C ASP A 715 -9.75 2.82 -11.13
N LEU A 716 -10.48 1.86 -10.58
CA LEU A 716 -11.83 1.50 -10.97
C LEU A 716 -12.87 2.28 -10.13
N SER A 717 -12.60 2.85 -8.94
CA SER A 717 -13.59 3.79 -8.32
C SER A 717 -13.76 5.07 -9.15
N VAL A 718 -12.77 5.33 -10.00
CA VAL A 718 -12.82 6.20 -11.15
C VAL A 718 -13.72 5.63 -12.27
N LEU A 719 -13.75 4.33 -12.54
CA LEU A 719 -14.51 3.68 -13.62
C LEU A 719 -16.03 3.38 -13.44
N ASP A 720 -16.70 3.31 -12.28
CA ASP A 720 -16.57 4.10 -11.06
C ASP A 720 -17.56 5.26 -11.09
N PHE A 721 -17.33 6.24 -10.22
CA PHE A 721 -18.12 7.46 -10.25
C PHE A 721 -17.65 8.40 -11.36
N ASP A 722 -16.37 8.37 -11.75
CA ASP A 722 -15.75 9.47 -12.48
C ASP A 722 -15.71 9.31 -14.01
N ILE A 723 -15.50 8.13 -14.59
CA ILE A 723 -15.55 7.84 -16.05
C ILE A 723 -16.95 8.04 -16.61
N PRO A 724 -18.02 7.39 -16.10
CA PRO A 724 -19.36 7.56 -16.68
C PRO A 724 -19.90 8.98 -16.48
N TYR A 725 -19.58 9.62 -15.35
CA TYR A 725 -19.86 11.02 -15.09
C TYR A 725 -19.10 11.90 -16.10
N SER A 726 -17.80 11.70 -16.28
CA SER A 726 -17.00 12.44 -17.29
C SER A 726 -17.45 12.17 -18.72
N MET A 727 -17.87 10.94 -19.07
CA MET A 727 -18.46 10.64 -20.38
C MET A 727 -19.78 11.39 -20.56
N ALA A 728 -20.68 11.35 -19.56
CA ALA A 728 -21.94 12.08 -19.60
C ALA A 728 -21.72 13.60 -19.71
N PHE A 729 -20.73 14.17 -19.02
CA PHE A 729 -20.41 15.60 -19.06
C PHE A 729 -19.61 16.02 -20.30
N VAL A 730 -18.78 15.16 -20.88
CA VAL A 730 -18.18 15.39 -22.21
C VAL A 730 -19.25 15.37 -23.28
N VAL A 731 -20.20 14.42 -23.24
CA VAL A 731 -21.35 14.39 -24.17
C VAL A 731 -22.23 15.63 -23.97
N THR A 732 -22.60 15.96 -22.73
CA THR A 732 -23.44 17.13 -22.41
C THR A 732 -22.78 18.43 -22.86
N GLY A 733 -21.52 18.68 -22.46
CA GLY A 733 -20.79 19.90 -22.83
C GLY A 733 -20.52 20.01 -24.34
N SER A 734 -20.32 18.88 -25.04
CA SER A 734 -20.19 18.88 -26.51
C SER A 734 -21.49 19.32 -27.18
N VAL A 735 -22.64 18.80 -26.71
CA VAL A 735 -23.96 19.17 -27.23
C VAL A 735 -24.30 20.62 -26.86
N GLU A 736 -23.96 21.08 -25.67
CA GLU A 736 -24.18 22.45 -25.19
C GLU A 736 -23.38 23.50 -25.98
N VAL A 737 -22.09 23.24 -26.23
CA VAL A 737 -21.23 24.12 -27.06
C VAL A 737 -21.74 24.16 -28.51
N VAL A 738 -22.03 23.01 -29.12
CA VAL A 738 -22.56 22.97 -30.50
C VAL A 738 -23.90 23.69 -30.61
N THR A 739 -24.80 23.48 -29.64
CA THR A 739 -26.08 24.20 -29.54
C THR A 739 -25.88 25.71 -29.47
N THR A 740 -24.98 26.17 -28.59
CA THR A 740 -24.71 27.59 -28.37
C THR A 740 -24.16 28.27 -29.62
N VAL A 741 -23.22 27.63 -30.33
CA VAL A 741 -22.68 28.14 -31.60
C VAL A 741 -23.74 28.17 -32.71
N ILE A 742 -24.66 27.19 -32.75
CA ILE A 742 -25.80 27.21 -33.68
C ILE A 742 -26.75 28.38 -33.38
N VAL A 743 -27.09 28.61 -32.10
CA VAL A 743 -27.95 29.73 -31.66
C VAL A 743 -27.32 31.10 -31.99
N MET A 744 -26.01 31.26 -31.80
CA MET A 744 -25.30 32.48 -32.22
C MET A 744 -25.27 32.63 -33.75
N GLY A 745 -25.19 31.51 -34.48
CA GLY A 745 -25.15 31.48 -35.95
C GLY A 745 -26.46 31.82 -36.66
N THR A 746 -27.63 31.65 -36.03
CA THR A 746 -28.93 32.04 -36.63
C THR A 746 -29.14 33.55 -36.66
N VAL A 747 -28.52 34.30 -35.74
CA VAL A 747 -28.63 35.77 -35.65
C VAL A 747 -27.44 36.46 -36.35
N THR A 748 -26.23 35.93 -36.19
CA THR A 748 -25.00 36.48 -36.79
C THR A 748 -24.15 35.38 -37.41
N TRP A 749 -24.49 34.95 -38.64
CA TRP A 749 -23.77 33.90 -39.36
C TRP A 749 -22.28 34.21 -39.56
N GLN A 750 -21.91 35.50 -39.59
CA GLN A 750 -20.54 35.99 -39.72
C GLN A 750 -19.64 35.49 -38.58
N VAL A 751 -20.19 35.24 -37.38
CA VAL A 751 -19.44 34.72 -36.23
C VAL A 751 -18.91 33.31 -36.48
N LEU A 752 -19.57 32.51 -37.35
CA LEU A 752 -19.10 31.18 -37.73
C LEU A 752 -17.74 31.23 -38.45
N VAL A 753 -17.44 32.33 -39.16
CA VAL A 753 -16.15 32.56 -39.84
C VAL A 753 -15.00 32.69 -38.83
N VAL A 754 -15.29 33.14 -37.59
CA VAL A 754 -14.32 33.21 -36.49
C VAL A 754 -14.34 31.94 -35.66
N ALA A 755 -15.54 31.44 -35.32
CA ALA A 755 -15.72 30.27 -34.47
C ALA A 755 -15.07 29.01 -35.06
N ILE A 756 -15.13 28.78 -36.38
CA ILE A 756 -14.56 27.59 -37.01
C ILE A 756 -13.02 27.55 -36.88
N PRO A 757 -12.23 28.57 -37.32
CA PRO A 757 -10.79 28.64 -37.07
C PRO A 757 -10.42 28.57 -35.58
N VAL A 758 -11.21 29.21 -34.71
CA VAL A 758 -11.01 29.18 -33.27
C VAL A 758 -11.17 27.77 -32.70
N THR A 759 -12.23 27.04 -33.05
CA THR A 759 -12.46 25.65 -32.62
C THR A 759 -11.36 24.71 -33.15
N LEU A 760 -10.92 24.89 -34.39
CA LEU A 760 -9.78 24.13 -34.94
C LEU A 760 -8.48 24.41 -34.16
N THR A 761 -8.25 25.66 -33.77
CA THR A 761 -7.10 26.06 -32.94
C THR A 761 -7.19 25.47 -31.53
N MET A 762 -8.37 25.43 -30.92
CA MET A 762 -8.59 24.76 -29.62
C MET A 762 -8.27 23.27 -29.69
N VAL A 763 -8.78 22.56 -30.71
CA VAL A 763 -8.51 21.12 -30.90
C VAL A 763 -7.01 20.88 -31.11
N TYR A 764 -6.29 21.78 -31.79
CA TYR A 764 -4.83 21.71 -31.91
C TYR A 764 -4.11 21.91 -30.56
N VAL A 765 -4.46 22.97 -29.81
CA VAL A 765 -3.87 23.27 -28.49
C VAL A 765 -4.15 22.15 -27.48
N GLN A 766 -5.37 21.60 -27.48
CA GLN A 766 -5.77 20.49 -26.63
C GLN A 766 -4.99 19.22 -26.96
N ARG A 767 -4.80 18.88 -28.25
CA ARG A 767 -3.97 17.75 -28.68
C ARG A 767 -2.49 17.93 -28.28
N TYR A 768 -1.95 19.13 -28.46
CA TYR A 768 -0.57 19.46 -28.05
C TYR A 768 -0.35 19.26 -26.55
N TYR A 769 -1.34 19.63 -25.72
CA TYR A 769 -1.33 19.37 -24.29
C TYR A 769 -1.40 17.87 -23.96
N MET A 770 -2.30 17.10 -24.59
CA MET A 770 -2.54 15.69 -24.24
C MET A 770 -1.35 14.75 -24.48
N GLU A 771 -0.43 15.07 -25.38
CA GLU A 771 0.77 14.25 -25.61
C GLU A 771 1.66 14.24 -24.35
N SER A 772 1.95 15.41 -23.78
CA SER A 772 2.78 15.53 -22.57
C SER A 772 2.01 15.32 -21.26
N ALA A 773 0.71 15.66 -21.22
CA ALA A 773 -0.11 15.53 -20.01
C ALA A 773 -0.30 14.07 -19.56
N ARG A 774 -0.49 13.15 -20.52
CA ARG A 774 -0.67 11.71 -20.22
C ARG A 774 0.57 11.10 -19.56
N GLU A 775 1.77 11.49 -20.01
CA GLU A 775 3.02 11.03 -19.39
C GLU A 775 3.22 11.61 -17.98
N LEU A 776 2.93 12.91 -17.77
CA LEU A 776 2.93 13.51 -16.42
C LEU A 776 1.98 12.77 -15.47
N VAL A 777 0.75 12.46 -15.92
CA VAL A 777 -0.26 11.73 -15.13
C VAL A 777 0.14 10.28 -14.87
N ARG A 778 0.76 9.59 -15.85
CA ARG A 778 1.32 8.24 -15.68
C ARG A 778 2.37 8.20 -14.57
N ILE A 779 3.36 9.11 -14.60
CA ILE A 779 4.41 9.22 -13.58
C ILE A 779 3.79 9.58 -12.21
N ASN A 780 2.90 10.57 -12.15
CA ASN A 780 2.15 11.00 -10.96
C ASN A 780 1.29 9.85 -10.36
N GLY A 781 0.90 8.86 -11.16
CA GLY A 781 0.30 7.61 -10.67
C GLY A 781 1.28 6.72 -9.90
N THR A 782 2.54 6.67 -10.32
CA THR A 782 3.59 5.80 -9.75
C THR A 782 4.24 6.37 -8.48
N THR A 783 4.46 7.69 -8.39
CA THR A 783 5.17 8.35 -7.27
C THR A 783 4.52 8.13 -5.91
N LYS A 784 3.20 7.91 -5.87
CA LYS A 784 2.42 7.71 -4.64
C LYS A 784 2.66 6.36 -3.95
N ALA A 785 3.14 5.34 -4.66
CA ALA A 785 3.34 4.01 -4.08
C ALA A 785 4.61 3.92 -3.20
N PRO A 786 5.83 4.30 -3.66
CA PRO A 786 7.02 4.34 -2.80
C PRO A 786 6.82 5.19 -1.54
N VAL A 787 6.13 6.32 -1.70
CA VAL A 787 5.66 7.24 -0.66
C VAL A 787 4.90 6.54 0.47
N MET A 788 4.05 5.55 0.18
CA MET A 788 3.31 4.79 1.20
C MET A 788 4.09 3.58 1.70
N ASN A 789 4.81 2.89 0.81
CA ASN A 789 5.61 1.71 1.14
C ASN A 789 6.69 2.05 2.16
N TYR A 790 7.46 3.12 1.93
CA TYR A 790 8.54 3.57 2.82
C TYR A 790 8.02 3.92 4.21
N ALA A 791 6.84 4.54 4.30
CA ALA A 791 6.19 4.82 5.58
C ALA A 791 5.75 3.54 6.30
N SER A 792 5.20 2.55 5.58
CA SER A 792 4.79 1.28 6.16
C SER A 792 5.98 0.43 6.63
N GLU A 793 7.10 0.44 5.90
CA GLU A 793 8.34 -0.22 6.33
C GLU A 793 8.95 0.47 7.54
N SER A 794 8.94 1.81 7.59
CA SER A 794 9.45 2.60 8.72
C SER A 794 8.65 2.36 10.01
N ILE A 795 7.33 2.20 9.93
CA ILE A 795 6.48 1.88 11.10
C ILE A 795 6.82 0.50 11.67
N LEU A 796 7.00 -0.51 10.81
CA LEU A 796 7.38 -1.86 11.23
C LEU A 796 8.81 -1.94 11.81
N GLY A 797 9.70 -1.05 11.36
CA GLY A 797 11.10 -0.98 11.80
C GLY A 797 11.41 0.06 12.88
N VAL A 798 10.40 0.74 13.45
CA VAL A 798 10.61 1.99 14.22
C VAL A 798 11.63 1.86 15.36
N VAL A 799 11.56 0.75 16.12
CA VAL A 799 12.52 0.46 17.21
C VAL A 799 13.94 0.23 16.67
N THR A 800 14.07 -0.42 15.52
CA THR A 800 15.38 -0.63 14.87
C THR A 800 15.97 0.71 14.41
N ILE A 801 15.16 1.56 13.77
CA ILE A 801 15.58 2.88 13.28
C ILE A 801 16.06 3.77 14.44
N ARG A 802 15.36 3.74 15.59
CA ARG A 802 15.75 4.43 16.82
C ARG A 802 17.01 3.86 17.47
N ALA A 803 17.09 2.54 17.61
CA ALA A 803 18.25 1.87 18.22
C ALA A 803 19.57 2.14 17.47
N PHE A 804 19.51 2.25 16.15
CA PHE A 804 20.64 2.64 15.28
C PHE A 804 20.80 4.16 15.11
N SER A 805 20.02 4.98 15.82
CA SER A 805 19.99 6.46 15.73
C SER A 805 19.83 7.00 14.30
N ALA A 806 19.18 6.26 13.41
CA ALA A 806 19.09 6.56 11.97
C ALA A 806 17.93 7.51 11.60
N THR A 807 17.16 7.98 12.59
CA THR A 807 15.89 8.70 12.42
C THR A 807 15.95 9.86 11.43
N ASP A 808 16.97 10.73 11.49
CA ASP A 808 17.10 11.88 10.58
C ASP A 808 17.33 11.48 9.11
N SER A 809 18.05 10.39 8.86
CA SER A 809 18.25 9.85 7.51
C SER A 809 16.92 9.34 6.94
N PHE A 810 16.15 8.61 7.75
CA PHE A 810 14.81 8.15 7.36
C PHE A 810 13.84 9.31 7.13
N ILE A 811 13.87 10.36 7.96
CA ILE A 811 13.10 11.58 7.74
C ILE A 811 13.53 12.26 6.44
N TYR A 812 14.84 12.44 6.19
CA TYR A 812 15.37 13.06 4.98
C TYR A 812 14.89 12.35 3.71
N ASN A 813 15.07 11.03 3.65
CA ASN A 813 14.68 10.19 2.51
C ASN A 813 13.17 10.21 2.29
N ASN A 814 12.39 10.13 3.38
CA ASN A 814 10.93 10.21 3.31
C ASN A 814 10.45 11.59 2.82
N LEU A 815 11.12 12.69 3.22
CA LEU A 815 10.81 14.04 2.74
C LEU A 815 11.10 14.18 1.23
N GLN A 816 12.22 13.63 0.72
CA GLN A 816 12.53 13.59 -0.72
C GLN A 816 11.46 12.84 -1.53
N LEU A 817 11.02 11.66 -1.07
CA LEU A 817 9.96 10.90 -1.76
C LEU A 817 8.67 11.70 -1.92
N ILE A 818 8.33 12.57 -0.95
CA ILE A 818 7.15 13.44 -1.06
C ILE A 818 7.43 14.66 -1.94
N ASP A 819 8.66 15.18 -2.00
CA ASP A 819 9.01 16.26 -2.93
C ASP A 819 8.94 15.80 -4.39
N ASN A 820 9.30 14.56 -4.69
CA ASN A 820 9.09 13.97 -6.01
C ASN A 820 7.59 13.86 -6.37
N ASP A 821 6.76 13.36 -5.45
CA ASP A 821 5.30 13.25 -5.64
C ASP A 821 4.62 14.63 -5.76
N ALA A 822 5.02 15.59 -4.93
CA ALA A 822 4.54 16.97 -4.99
C ALA A 822 4.97 17.69 -6.27
N THR A 823 6.18 17.42 -6.78
CA THR A 823 6.67 17.92 -8.07
C THR A 823 5.80 17.42 -9.22
N MET A 824 5.52 16.11 -9.26
CA MET A 824 4.63 15.54 -10.29
C MET A 824 3.20 16.08 -10.21
N PHE A 825 2.67 16.24 -9.00
CA PHE A 825 1.34 16.82 -8.76
C PHE A 825 1.27 18.29 -9.22
N PHE A 826 2.26 19.11 -8.86
CA PHE A 826 2.37 20.51 -9.24
C PHE A 826 2.39 20.70 -10.76
N HIS A 827 3.27 19.99 -11.48
CA HIS A 827 3.36 20.13 -12.94
C HIS A 827 2.14 19.56 -13.67
N THR A 828 1.47 18.54 -13.11
CA THR A 828 0.18 18.06 -13.65
C THR A 828 -0.88 19.17 -13.60
N ILE A 829 -1.01 19.86 -12.46
CA ILE A 829 -1.97 20.98 -12.32
C ILE A 829 -1.56 22.18 -13.18
N ALA A 830 -0.26 22.54 -13.20
CA ALA A 830 0.24 23.64 -14.03
C ALA A 830 0.00 23.39 -15.53
N ALA A 831 0.11 22.14 -15.99
CA ALA A 831 -0.23 21.77 -17.36
C ALA A 831 -1.74 21.85 -17.64
N GLN A 832 -2.57 21.46 -16.68
CA GLN A 832 -4.03 21.60 -16.82
C GLN A 832 -4.45 23.07 -16.94
N GLU A 833 -3.98 23.94 -16.05
CA GLU A 833 -4.32 25.37 -16.13
C GLU A 833 -3.70 26.05 -17.37
N TRP A 834 -2.53 25.59 -17.86
CA TRP A 834 -1.95 26.02 -19.14
C TRP A 834 -2.91 25.84 -20.32
N VAL A 835 -3.64 24.71 -20.41
CA VAL A 835 -4.60 24.49 -21.51
C VAL A 835 -5.90 25.26 -21.29
N LEU A 836 -6.37 25.39 -20.04
CA LEU A 836 -7.61 26.13 -19.75
C LEU A 836 -7.50 27.61 -20.14
N ILE A 837 -6.43 28.32 -19.73
CA ILE A 837 -6.15 29.73 -20.13
C ILE A 837 -6.30 29.93 -21.64
N ARG A 838 -5.77 29.00 -22.43
CA ARG A 838 -5.68 29.13 -23.88
C ARG A 838 -7.02 28.85 -24.56
N VAL A 839 -7.81 27.93 -24.02
CA VAL A 839 -9.18 27.67 -24.49
C VAL A 839 -10.12 28.81 -24.08
N GLU A 840 -9.98 29.32 -22.86
CA GLU A 840 -10.74 30.45 -22.29
C GLU A 840 -10.52 31.72 -23.12
N ALA A 841 -9.27 32.16 -23.30
CA ALA A 841 -8.94 33.33 -24.12
C ALA A 841 -9.36 33.18 -25.61
N LEU A 842 -9.30 31.97 -26.16
CA LEU A 842 -9.78 31.71 -27.52
C LEU A 842 -11.32 31.75 -27.61
N GLN A 843 -12.07 31.34 -26.57
CA GLN A 843 -13.53 31.52 -26.55
C GLN A 843 -13.94 32.97 -26.36
N SER A 844 -13.25 33.73 -25.49
CA SER A 844 -13.48 35.16 -25.30
C SER A 844 -13.38 35.96 -26.60
N LEU A 845 -12.52 35.53 -27.54
CA LEU A 845 -12.46 36.11 -28.89
C LEU A 845 -13.76 35.90 -29.68
N THR A 846 -14.39 34.71 -29.60
CA THR A 846 -15.66 34.47 -30.29
C THR A 846 -16.79 35.33 -29.73
N ILE A 847 -16.89 35.43 -28.39
CA ILE A 847 -17.87 36.28 -27.70
C ILE A 847 -17.66 37.75 -28.08
N LEU A 848 -16.40 38.23 -28.07
CA LEU A 848 -16.07 39.61 -28.48
C LEU A 848 -16.51 39.87 -29.92
N THR A 849 -16.28 38.93 -30.85
CA THR A 849 -16.75 39.09 -32.24
C THR A 849 -18.27 39.00 -32.39
N PHE A 850 -18.95 38.15 -31.60
CA PHE A 850 -20.41 38.09 -31.56
C PHE A 850 -21.01 39.41 -31.07
N SER A 851 -20.56 39.91 -29.92
CA SER A 851 -21.03 41.19 -29.37
C SER A 851 -20.73 42.37 -30.30
N LEU A 852 -19.57 42.36 -30.98
CA LEU A 852 -19.24 43.37 -31.99
C LEU A 852 -20.20 43.30 -33.19
N PHE A 853 -20.46 42.11 -33.76
CA PHE A 853 -21.37 41.99 -34.89
C PHE A 853 -22.83 42.30 -34.50
N LEU A 854 -23.26 41.94 -33.29
CA LEU A 854 -24.59 42.28 -32.77
C LEU A 854 -24.82 43.80 -32.71
N VAL A 855 -23.85 44.57 -32.20
CA VAL A 855 -23.87 46.05 -32.17
C VAL A 855 -23.83 46.68 -33.58
N LEU A 856 -23.35 45.95 -34.58
CA LEU A 856 -23.28 46.42 -35.97
C LEU A 856 -24.53 46.11 -36.80
N VAL A 857 -25.52 45.38 -36.26
CA VAL A 857 -26.80 45.16 -36.94
C VAL A 857 -27.68 46.41 -36.84
N PRO A 858 -28.30 46.90 -37.94
CA PRO A 858 -29.21 48.03 -37.87
C PRO A 858 -30.42 47.78 -36.95
N PRO A 859 -30.84 48.78 -36.15
CA PRO A 859 -31.98 48.63 -35.24
C PRO A 859 -33.26 48.29 -36.01
N GLY A 860 -34.02 47.32 -35.51
CA GLY A 860 -35.27 46.83 -36.11
C GLY A 860 -35.12 45.60 -37.02
N VAL A 861 -33.91 45.15 -37.36
CA VAL A 861 -33.71 43.89 -38.13
C VAL A 861 -33.87 42.65 -37.24
N ILE A 862 -33.48 42.74 -35.96
CA ILE A 862 -33.60 41.68 -34.95
C ILE A 862 -34.59 42.14 -33.88
N SER A 863 -35.49 41.24 -33.46
CA SER A 863 -36.33 41.50 -32.28
C SER A 863 -35.46 41.51 -31.01
N PRO A 864 -35.55 42.51 -30.12
CA PRO A 864 -34.71 42.60 -28.92
C PRO A 864 -34.67 41.30 -28.09
N GLY A 865 -35.78 40.56 -28.02
CA GLY A 865 -35.81 39.28 -27.31
C GLY A 865 -34.97 38.16 -27.94
N PHE A 866 -34.73 38.19 -29.26
CA PHE A 866 -33.78 37.27 -29.91
C PHE A 866 -32.32 37.70 -29.71
N ALA A 867 -32.05 39.01 -29.63
CA ALA A 867 -30.73 39.53 -29.29
C ALA A 867 -30.33 39.17 -27.85
N GLY A 868 -31.20 39.46 -26.87
CA GLY A 868 -31.02 39.10 -25.46
C GLY A 868 -30.86 37.58 -25.25
N LEU A 869 -31.69 36.77 -25.92
CA LEU A 869 -31.55 35.31 -25.91
C LEU A 869 -30.14 34.89 -26.36
N CYS A 870 -29.69 35.32 -27.54
CA CYS A 870 -28.41 34.87 -28.10
C CYS A 870 -27.21 35.38 -27.31
N LEU A 871 -27.27 36.61 -26.78
CA LEU A 871 -26.23 37.16 -25.90
C LEU A 871 -26.18 36.41 -24.56
N SER A 872 -27.32 36.02 -23.98
CA SER A 872 -27.36 35.19 -22.76
C SER A 872 -26.77 33.79 -22.95
N TYR A 873 -26.82 33.23 -24.17
CA TYR A 873 -26.17 31.97 -24.53
C TYR A 873 -24.68 32.16 -24.86
N ALA A 874 -24.31 33.25 -25.53
CA ALA A 874 -22.91 33.60 -25.80
C ALA A 874 -22.10 33.75 -24.50
N LEU A 875 -22.66 34.40 -23.48
CA LEU A 875 -22.03 34.53 -22.15
C LEU A 875 -21.79 33.17 -21.45
N THR A 876 -22.56 32.13 -21.77
CA THR A 876 -22.32 30.77 -21.22
C THR A 876 -21.29 29.94 -22.00
N LEU A 877 -20.86 30.38 -23.20
CA LEU A 877 -20.01 29.60 -24.10
C LEU A 877 -18.61 29.31 -23.52
N THR A 878 -17.96 30.30 -22.89
CA THR A 878 -16.65 30.13 -22.25
C THR A 878 -16.71 29.07 -21.16
N GLY A 879 -17.68 29.18 -20.25
CA GLY A 879 -17.89 28.23 -19.16
C GLY A 879 -18.13 26.81 -19.66
N ALA A 880 -19.03 26.63 -20.64
CA ALA A 880 -19.32 25.32 -21.23
C ALA A 880 -18.09 24.69 -21.91
N GLN A 881 -17.27 25.48 -22.61
CA GLN A 881 -16.05 24.98 -23.26
C GLN A 881 -14.93 24.66 -22.26
N VAL A 882 -14.72 25.48 -21.23
CA VAL A 882 -13.75 25.23 -20.15
C VAL A 882 -14.14 23.96 -19.39
N PHE A 883 -15.44 23.79 -19.10
CA PHE A 883 -16.02 22.59 -18.50
C PHE A 883 -15.79 21.34 -19.37
N LEU A 884 -16.14 21.39 -20.66
CA LEU A 884 -15.91 20.31 -21.63
C LEU A 884 -14.42 19.93 -21.70
N THR A 885 -13.53 20.92 -21.77
CA THR A 885 -12.07 20.71 -21.85
C THR A 885 -11.53 20.04 -20.60
N ARG A 886 -12.00 20.45 -19.42
CA ARG A 886 -11.65 19.88 -18.11
C ARG A 886 -12.14 18.43 -17.98
N PHE A 887 -13.40 18.14 -18.31
CA PHE A 887 -13.93 16.77 -18.23
C PHE A 887 -13.38 15.83 -19.31
N TYR A 888 -13.04 16.33 -20.51
CA TYR A 888 -12.31 15.54 -21.51
C TYR A 888 -10.89 15.19 -21.02
N SER A 889 -10.20 16.13 -20.38
CA SER A 889 -8.89 15.89 -19.75
C SER A 889 -8.97 14.83 -18.66
N TYR A 890 -10.01 14.87 -17.83
CA TYR A 890 -10.25 13.83 -16.84
C TYR A 890 -10.56 12.46 -17.48
N LEU A 891 -11.38 12.41 -18.53
CA LEU A 891 -11.71 11.16 -19.24
C LEU A 891 -10.48 10.48 -19.88
N GLU A 892 -9.58 11.25 -20.51
CA GLU A 892 -8.28 10.75 -21.04
C GLU A 892 -7.36 10.28 -19.92
N ASN A 893 -7.33 10.96 -18.77
CA ASN A 893 -6.54 10.52 -17.61
C ASN A 893 -7.10 9.25 -16.97
N TYR A 894 -8.43 9.09 -16.96
CA TYR A 894 -9.11 7.97 -16.34
C TYR A 894 -9.13 6.70 -17.22
N ILE A 895 -9.07 6.81 -18.55
CA ILE A 895 -9.01 5.62 -19.42
C ILE A 895 -7.69 4.85 -19.25
N ILE A 896 -6.63 5.49 -18.74
CA ILE A 896 -5.34 4.84 -18.38
C ILE A 896 -5.54 3.80 -17.27
N SER A 897 -6.56 3.94 -16.41
CA SER A 897 -6.94 2.87 -15.48
C SER A 897 -7.33 1.59 -16.24
N VAL A 898 -8.13 1.70 -17.31
CA VAL A 898 -8.57 0.55 -18.15
C VAL A 898 -7.38 -0.19 -18.75
N GLU A 899 -6.39 0.55 -19.26
CA GLU A 899 -5.12 0.02 -19.76
C GLU A 899 -4.43 -0.85 -18.67
N ARG A 900 -4.22 -0.28 -17.48
CA ARG A 900 -3.61 -0.95 -16.31
C ARG A 900 -4.37 -2.17 -15.81
N ILE A 901 -5.68 -2.23 -15.99
CA ILE A 901 -6.49 -3.40 -15.61
C ILE A 901 -6.34 -4.50 -16.65
N LYS A 902 -6.38 -4.14 -17.95
CA LYS A 902 -6.33 -5.10 -19.05
C LYS A 902 -5.03 -5.91 -19.07
N GLN A 903 -3.90 -5.32 -18.65
CA GLN A 903 -2.63 -6.02 -18.42
C GLN A 903 -2.80 -7.30 -17.57
N TYR A 904 -3.71 -7.30 -16.59
CA TYR A 904 -3.93 -8.43 -15.67
C TYR A 904 -5.05 -9.37 -16.12
N MET A 905 -5.82 -8.99 -17.14
CA MET A 905 -6.85 -9.86 -17.76
C MET A 905 -6.25 -10.89 -18.74
N HIS A 906 -4.99 -10.71 -19.14
CA HIS A 906 -4.29 -11.57 -20.11
C HIS A 906 -3.10 -12.32 -19.47
N LEU A 907 -3.05 -12.42 -18.15
CA LEU A 907 -2.10 -13.30 -17.47
C LEU A 907 -2.41 -14.77 -17.80
N PRO A 908 -1.37 -15.64 -17.90
CA PRO A 908 -1.59 -17.06 -18.10
C PRO A 908 -2.33 -17.66 -16.91
N SER A 909 -3.32 -18.50 -17.17
CA SER A 909 -3.98 -19.26 -16.11
C SER A 909 -3.06 -20.38 -15.60
N GLU A 910 -3.25 -20.78 -14.35
CA GLU A 910 -2.68 -22.05 -13.86
C GLU A 910 -3.35 -23.24 -14.55
N PRO A 911 -2.72 -24.44 -14.55
CA PRO A 911 -3.35 -25.67 -15.03
C PRO A 911 -4.76 -25.86 -14.43
N PRO A 912 -5.71 -26.45 -15.19
CA PRO A 912 -7.10 -26.52 -14.76
C PRO A 912 -7.27 -27.27 -13.44
N ALA A 913 -8.15 -26.73 -12.58
CA ALA A 913 -8.43 -27.30 -11.25
C ALA A 913 -8.95 -28.75 -11.33
N VAL A 914 -9.66 -29.10 -12.39
CA VAL A 914 -10.17 -30.45 -12.69
C VAL A 914 -9.91 -30.74 -14.16
N ILE A 915 -9.42 -31.94 -14.47
CA ILE A 915 -9.28 -32.46 -15.84
C ILE A 915 -10.30 -33.61 -15.98
N PRO A 916 -11.41 -33.43 -16.74
CA PRO A 916 -12.49 -34.42 -16.78
C PRO A 916 -12.03 -35.81 -17.23
N ASP A 917 -11.17 -35.86 -18.24
CA ASP A 917 -10.73 -37.09 -18.92
C ASP A 917 -9.67 -37.88 -18.14
N ASN A 918 -9.11 -37.31 -17.06
CA ASN A 918 -8.02 -37.90 -16.29
C ASN A 918 -8.14 -37.60 -14.78
N ARG A 919 -9.29 -37.97 -14.20
CA ARG A 919 -9.52 -37.89 -12.75
C ARG A 919 -9.00 -39.15 -12.03
N PRO A 920 -8.42 -39.03 -10.83
CA PRO A 920 -8.03 -40.19 -10.05
C PRO A 920 -9.26 -40.94 -9.50
N PRO A 921 -9.14 -42.24 -9.16
CA PRO A 921 -10.17 -42.97 -8.43
C PRO A 921 -10.51 -42.29 -7.09
N ILE A 922 -11.77 -42.39 -6.64
CA ILE A 922 -12.24 -41.76 -5.39
C ILE A 922 -11.39 -42.21 -4.17
N SER A 923 -10.93 -43.46 -4.18
CA SER A 923 -10.09 -44.07 -3.14
C SER A 923 -8.60 -43.71 -3.21
N TRP A 924 -8.14 -42.96 -4.21
CA TRP A 924 -6.74 -42.53 -4.32
C TRP A 924 -6.44 -41.34 -3.39
N PRO A 925 -5.21 -41.21 -2.84
CA PRO A 925 -4.19 -42.27 -2.77
C PRO A 925 -4.60 -43.35 -1.76
N GLN A 926 -4.34 -44.61 -2.10
CA GLN A 926 -4.63 -45.78 -1.26
C GLN A 926 -3.45 -46.09 -0.33
N GLU A 927 -2.25 -46.14 -0.90
CA GLU A 927 -1.01 -46.44 -0.17
C GLU A 927 -0.33 -45.15 0.29
N GLY A 928 -0.25 -44.13 -0.58
CA GLY A 928 0.47 -42.89 -0.33
C GLY A 928 1.97 -43.02 -0.62
N ARG A 929 2.35 -43.88 -1.58
CA ARG A 929 3.72 -44.01 -2.10
C ARG A 929 4.02 -42.86 -3.06
N ILE A 930 5.23 -42.32 -3.00
CA ILE A 930 5.68 -41.24 -3.92
C ILE A 930 7.00 -41.65 -4.58
N ASP A 931 7.07 -41.57 -5.91
CA ASP A 931 8.27 -41.80 -6.70
C ASP A 931 8.63 -40.56 -7.52
N MET A 932 9.87 -40.11 -7.43
CA MET A 932 10.42 -38.99 -8.19
C MET A 932 11.44 -39.53 -9.19
N GLN A 933 11.34 -39.09 -10.45
CA GLN A 933 12.18 -39.59 -11.56
C GLN A 933 12.82 -38.41 -12.27
N ASP A 934 14.15 -38.26 -12.17
CA ASP A 934 14.94 -37.19 -12.81
C ASP A 934 14.37 -35.76 -12.63
N LEU A 935 13.83 -35.48 -11.44
CA LEU A 935 13.08 -34.26 -11.16
C LEU A 935 13.97 -33.01 -11.29
N LYS A 936 13.64 -32.17 -12.29
CA LYS A 936 14.33 -30.93 -12.64
C LYS A 936 13.37 -29.76 -12.54
N VAL A 937 13.71 -28.77 -11.72
CA VAL A 937 12.86 -27.60 -11.44
C VAL A 937 13.70 -26.33 -11.55
N SER A 938 13.27 -25.39 -12.39
CA SER A 938 13.79 -24.01 -12.42
C SER A 938 12.88 -23.10 -11.59
N MET A 939 13.38 -21.93 -11.20
CA MET A 939 12.62 -20.93 -10.42
C MET A 939 11.77 -19.99 -11.30
N THR A 940 11.83 -20.10 -12.63
CA THR A 940 10.94 -19.37 -13.55
C THR A 940 9.92 -20.28 -14.20
N CYS A 941 8.66 -19.82 -14.27
CA CYS A 941 7.52 -20.60 -14.73
C CYS A 941 7.69 -21.04 -16.19
N THR A 942 7.68 -22.36 -16.44
CA THR A 942 7.59 -22.92 -17.80
C THR A 942 6.15 -22.98 -18.31
N CYS A 943 5.45 -21.85 -18.22
CA CYS A 943 4.27 -21.62 -19.05
C CYS A 943 4.78 -21.54 -20.50
N GLU A 944 4.26 -22.36 -21.42
CA GLU A 944 4.80 -22.50 -22.78
C GLU A 944 4.84 -21.17 -23.56
N GLN A 945 3.99 -20.21 -23.17
CA GLN A 945 3.91 -18.86 -23.75
C GLN A 945 4.69 -17.77 -22.99
N ILE A 946 5.28 -18.03 -21.82
CA ILE A 946 6.11 -17.05 -21.08
C ILE A 946 7.42 -17.69 -20.60
N LYS A 947 8.45 -17.67 -21.45
CA LYS A 947 9.83 -17.93 -21.03
C LYS A 947 10.40 -16.72 -20.28
N TYR A 948 10.12 -16.62 -18.98
CA TYR A 948 10.90 -15.74 -18.08
C TYR A 948 12.36 -16.24 -18.03
N ARG A 949 13.20 -15.66 -18.92
CA ARG A 949 14.64 -15.91 -19.15
C ARG A 949 15.00 -17.38 -19.44
N PRO A 950 15.48 -17.73 -20.66
CA PRO A 950 15.90 -19.11 -20.98
C PRO A 950 17.17 -19.59 -20.26
N ASN A 951 17.87 -18.71 -19.53
CA ASN A 951 19.17 -18.98 -18.90
C ASN A 951 19.09 -19.01 -17.35
N THR A 952 17.93 -19.32 -16.76
CA THR A 952 17.82 -19.44 -15.29
C THR A 952 18.41 -20.76 -14.78
N PRO A 953 19.17 -20.75 -13.66
CA PRO A 953 19.75 -21.97 -13.10
C PRO A 953 18.68 -22.89 -12.51
N LEU A 954 18.85 -24.20 -12.72
CA LEU A 954 18.01 -25.24 -12.10
C LEU A 954 18.21 -25.26 -10.57
N VAL A 955 17.11 -25.16 -9.84
CA VAL A 955 17.06 -25.23 -8.36
C VAL A 955 17.06 -26.69 -7.90
N LEU A 956 16.35 -27.58 -8.58
CA LEU A 956 16.43 -29.03 -8.40
C LEU A 956 17.02 -29.65 -9.68
N LYS A 957 17.99 -30.56 -9.54
CA LYS A 957 18.93 -30.95 -10.60
C LYS A 957 18.95 -32.47 -10.87
N GLY A 958 17.78 -33.06 -11.12
CA GLY A 958 17.66 -34.49 -11.48
C GLY A 958 17.41 -35.41 -10.27
N ILE A 959 16.57 -34.97 -9.33
CA ILE A 959 16.30 -35.75 -8.12
C ILE A 959 15.53 -37.03 -8.45
N THR A 960 16.06 -38.18 -8.03
CA THR A 960 15.45 -39.49 -8.22
C THR A 960 15.40 -40.23 -6.88
N CYS A 961 14.21 -40.45 -6.32
CA CYS A 961 14.03 -41.13 -5.04
C CYS A 961 12.61 -41.68 -4.86
N THR A 962 12.46 -42.66 -3.96
CA THR A 962 11.17 -43.30 -3.62
C THR A 962 10.88 -43.14 -2.12
N PHE A 963 9.74 -42.56 -1.80
CA PHE A 963 9.18 -42.49 -0.44
C PHE A 963 8.16 -43.63 -0.28
N PRO A 964 8.44 -44.66 0.55
CA PRO A 964 7.51 -45.77 0.74
C PRO A 964 6.24 -45.34 1.47
N ALA A 965 5.13 -46.02 1.15
CA ALA A 965 3.85 -45.84 1.81
C ALA A 965 3.92 -46.10 3.32
N GLY A 966 3.36 -45.19 4.13
CA GLY A 966 3.29 -45.32 5.58
C GLY A 966 4.59 -45.04 6.35
N ASN A 967 5.70 -44.73 5.67
CA ASN A 967 6.96 -44.35 6.31
C ASN A 967 6.96 -42.87 6.73
N ARG A 968 7.74 -42.56 7.78
CA ARG A 968 8.25 -41.22 8.08
C ARG A 968 9.54 -40.97 7.30
N ILE A 969 9.59 -39.92 6.49
CA ILE A 969 10.76 -39.48 5.73
C ILE A 969 11.19 -38.11 6.24
N GLY A 970 12.39 -38.01 6.78
CA GLY A 970 13.01 -36.74 7.16
C GLY A 970 13.81 -36.15 6.01
N VAL A 971 13.64 -34.85 5.73
CA VAL A 971 14.39 -34.14 4.69
C VAL A 971 15.27 -33.09 5.36
N VAL A 972 16.58 -33.30 5.29
CA VAL A 972 17.60 -32.44 5.91
C VAL A 972 18.42 -31.76 4.81
N GLY A 973 18.74 -30.49 5.01
CA GLY A 973 19.57 -29.73 4.08
C GLY A 973 19.76 -28.30 4.57
N ARG A 974 20.86 -27.68 4.16
CA ARG A 974 21.15 -26.27 4.47
C ARG A 974 20.02 -25.35 3.99
N THR A 975 19.93 -24.17 4.59
CA THR A 975 19.11 -23.08 4.05
C THR A 975 19.47 -22.83 2.59
N GLY A 976 18.48 -22.65 1.71
CA GLY A 976 18.69 -22.51 0.26
C GLY A 976 18.93 -23.81 -0.54
N SER A 977 19.05 -24.98 0.10
CA SER A 977 19.35 -26.26 -0.61
C SER A 977 18.26 -26.82 -1.53
N GLY A 978 17.07 -26.21 -1.56
CA GLY A 978 15.91 -26.64 -2.38
C GLY A 978 14.74 -27.26 -1.60
N LYS A 979 14.81 -27.35 -0.27
CA LYS A 979 13.79 -28.02 0.58
C LYS A 979 12.34 -27.57 0.30
N SER A 980 12.07 -26.27 0.38
CA SER A 980 10.73 -25.72 0.16
C SER A 980 10.30 -25.75 -1.32
N THR A 981 11.26 -25.83 -2.26
CA THR A 981 11.03 -26.04 -3.70
C THR A 981 10.51 -27.46 -3.94
N LEU A 982 11.01 -28.46 -3.21
CA LEU A 982 10.50 -29.84 -3.27
C LEU A 982 9.01 -29.91 -2.90
N ILE A 983 8.61 -29.32 -1.76
CA ILE A 983 7.19 -29.21 -1.37
C ILE A 983 6.38 -28.47 -2.44
N SER A 984 6.93 -27.36 -2.97
CA SER A 984 6.25 -26.55 -4.00
C SER A 984 6.03 -27.33 -5.31
N SER A 985 6.91 -28.26 -5.66
CA SER A 985 6.72 -29.17 -6.81
C SER A 985 5.69 -30.27 -6.52
N LEU A 986 5.70 -30.87 -5.32
CA LEU A 986 4.74 -31.91 -4.92
C LEU A 986 3.28 -31.43 -4.88
N PHE A 987 3.06 -30.16 -4.48
CA PHE A 987 1.73 -29.52 -4.50
C PHE A 987 1.37 -28.86 -5.85
N ARG A 988 2.26 -28.97 -6.86
CA ARG A 988 2.17 -28.26 -8.15
C ARG A 988 1.85 -26.77 -7.97
N LEU A 989 2.66 -26.09 -7.17
CA LEU A 989 2.79 -24.62 -7.18
C LEU A 989 3.85 -24.18 -8.21
N ILE A 990 4.81 -25.05 -8.51
CA ILE A 990 5.78 -24.94 -9.60
C ILE A 990 5.76 -26.28 -10.32
N ASP A 991 5.41 -26.31 -11.60
CA ASP A 991 5.49 -27.53 -12.41
C ASP A 991 6.95 -27.86 -12.79
N PRO A 992 7.31 -29.15 -12.91
CA PRO A 992 8.66 -29.56 -13.26
C PRO A 992 9.02 -29.21 -14.70
N VAL A 993 10.27 -28.81 -14.92
CA VAL A 993 10.86 -28.51 -16.23
C VAL A 993 11.34 -29.79 -16.93
N GLY A 994 11.62 -30.83 -16.15
CA GLY A 994 11.94 -32.18 -16.61
C GLY A 994 11.80 -33.20 -15.49
N GLY A 995 11.78 -34.48 -15.86
CA GLY A 995 11.44 -35.56 -14.94
C GLY A 995 9.93 -35.68 -14.69
N ARG A 996 9.56 -36.53 -13.72
CA ARG A 996 8.17 -36.79 -13.31
C ARG A 996 8.06 -37.00 -11.81
N ILE A 997 6.85 -36.80 -11.27
CA ILE A 997 6.47 -37.18 -9.91
C ILE A 997 5.23 -38.07 -9.99
N LEU A 998 5.33 -39.28 -9.44
CA LEU A 998 4.26 -40.27 -9.39
C LEU A 998 3.76 -40.42 -7.95
N ILE A 999 2.45 -40.51 -7.74
CA ILE A 999 1.83 -40.85 -6.45
C ILE A 999 0.88 -42.03 -6.66
N ASP A 1000 1.13 -43.14 -5.97
CA ASP A 1000 0.52 -44.45 -6.22
C ASP A 1000 0.54 -44.83 -7.73
N ASN A 1001 1.69 -44.59 -8.38
CA ASN A 1001 1.95 -44.75 -9.82
C ASN A 1001 1.20 -43.79 -10.78
N LEU A 1002 0.38 -42.86 -10.29
CA LEU A 1002 -0.26 -41.83 -11.14
C LEU A 1002 0.59 -40.56 -11.25
N ASP A 1003 0.77 -40.04 -12.47
CA ASP A 1003 1.55 -38.83 -12.75
C ASP A 1003 0.79 -37.56 -12.37
N ILE A 1004 1.26 -36.85 -11.34
CA ILE A 1004 0.55 -35.68 -10.80
C ILE A 1004 0.46 -34.51 -11.79
N CYS A 1005 1.36 -34.45 -12.78
CA CYS A 1005 1.33 -33.41 -13.81
C CYS A 1005 0.16 -33.61 -14.78
N SER A 1006 -0.32 -34.84 -14.92
CA SER A 1006 -1.50 -35.18 -15.75
C SER A 1006 -2.85 -34.92 -15.05
N MET A 1007 -2.86 -34.71 -13.73
CA MET A 1007 -4.06 -34.62 -12.90
C MET A 1007 -4.53 -33.17 -12.68
N GLY A 1008 -5.81 -32.98 -12.34
CA GLY A 1008 -6.36 -31.69 -11.95
C GLY A 1008 -5.85 -31.21 -10.58
N LEU A 1009 -5.52 -29.92 -10.45
CA LEU A 1009 -4.89 -29.37 -9.24
C LEU A 1009 -5.74 -29.53 -7.97
N LYS A 1010 -7.07 -29.46 -8.07
CA LYS A 1010 -8.00 -29.61 -6.92
C LYS A 1010 -8.11 -31.07 -6.49
N ASP A 1011 -8.18 -31.98 -7.46
CA ASP A 1011 -8.24 -33.43 -7.22
C ASP A 1011 -6.92 -33.93 -6.58
N LEU A 1012 -5.78 -33.28 -6.87
CA LEU A 1012 -4.49 -33.48 -6.19
C LEU A 1012 -4.43 -32.83 -4.78
N ARG A 1013 -4.57 -31.50 -4.70
CA ARG A 1013 -4.26 -30.72 -3.48
C ARG A 1013 -5.23 -30.99 -2.32
N THR A 1014 -6.46 -31.44 -2.58
CA THR A 1014 -7.40 -31.85 -1.52
C THR A 1014 -6.99 -33.14 -0.81
N LYS A 1015 -6.27 -34.04 -1.50
CA LYS A 1015 -5.83 -35.36 -1.00
C LYS A 1015 -4.47 -35.32 -0.28
N LEU A 1016 -3.81 -34.17 -0.27
CA LEU A 1016 -2.57 -33.91 0.49
C LEU A 1016 -2.88 -33.07 1.74
N SER A 1017 -2.11 -33.27 2.80
CA SER A 1017 -2.14 -32.42 4.00
C SER A 1017 -0.78 -31.77 4.24
N ILE A 1018 -0.77 -30.53 4.71
CA ILE A 1018 0.45 -29.80 5.06
C ILE A 1018 0.25 -28.94 6.31
N ILE A 1019 1.24 -28.98 7.20
CA ILE A 1019 1.44 -27.97 8.25
C ILE A 1019 2.53 -27.00 7.74
N PRO A 1020 2.21 -25.73 7.45
CA PRO A 1020 3.15 -24.77 6.90
C PRO A 1020 4.11 -24.19 7.96
N GLN A 1021 5.21 -23.60 7.49
CA GLN A 1021 6.19 -22.89 8.32
C GLN A 1021 5.58 -21.70 9.08
N GLU A 1022 4.72 -20.93 8.42
CA GLU A 1022 3.97 -19.82 9.00
C GLU A 1022 2.52 -20.27 9.25
N PRO A 1023 2.08 -20.43 10.51
CA PRO A 1023 0.75 -20.99 10.83
C PRO A 1023 -0.36 -19.93 10.73
N THR A 1024 -0.78 -19.59 9.50
CA THR A 1024 -1.81 -18.56 9.28
C THR A 1024 -3.20 -18.99 9.77
N LEU A 1025 -3.81 -18.17 10.62
CA LEU A 1025 -5.24 -18.22 10.94
C LEU A 1025 -5.96 -17.05 10.26
N PHE A 1026 -7.21 -17.28 9.86
CA PHE A 1026 -8.05 -16.30 9.17
C PHE A 1026 -9.00 -15.61 10.15
N THR A 1027 -9.41 -14.39 9.83
CA THR A 1027 -10.36 -13.60 10.64
C THR A 1027 -11.73 -14.28 10.63
N GLY A 1028 -12.23 -14.73 11.78
CA GLY A 1028 -13.46 -15.52 11.86
C GLY A 1028 -13.65 -16.19 13.22
N THR A 1029 -14.31 -17.35 13.26
CA THR A 1029 -14.41 -18.19 14.46
C THR A 1029 -13.35 -19.29 14.49
N VAL A 1030 -13.15 -19.93 15.64
CA VAL A 1030 -12.35 -21.16 15.76
C VAL A 1030 -12.93 -22.27 14.87
N ARG A 1031 -14.25 -22.45 14.84
CA ARG A 1031 -14.93 -23.42 13.94
C ARG A 1031 -14.54 -23.19 12.48
N ASN A 1032 -14.75 -21.97 11.96
CA ASN A 1032 -14.46 -21.62 10.56
C ASN A 1032 -12.97 -21.74 10.22
N ASN A 1033 -12.08 -21.65 11.22
CA ASN A 1033 -10.64 -21.84 11.01
C ASN A 1033 -10.23 -23.30 10.90
N LEU A 1034 -10.85 -24.19 11.68
CA LEU A 1034 -10.55 -25.63 11.66
C LEU A 1034 -11.22 -26.33 10.48
N ASP A 1035 -12.50 -26.03 10.25
CA ASP A 1035 -13.26 -26.48 9.09
C ASP A 1035 -13.87 -25.28 8.34
N PRO A 1036 -13.16 -24.74 7.33
CA PRO A 1036 -13.68 -23.67 6.48
C PRO A 1036 -14.74 -24.15 5.48
N LEU A 1037 -14.99 -25.45 5.33
CA LEU A 1037 -15.94 -26.00 4.37
C LEU A 1037 -17.29 -26.38 5.00
N GLY A 1038 -17.30 -26.78 6.28
CA GLY A 1038 -18.50 -27.22 6.99
C GLY A 1038 -18.88 -28.68 6.67
N LEU A 1039 -17.86 -29.54 6.62
CA LEU A 1039 -17.96 -30.98 6.36
C LEU A 1039 -17.98 -31.81 7.66
N HIS A 1040 -17.50 -31.25 8.77
CA HIS A 1040 -17.31 -31.92 10.05
C HIS A 1040 -18.33 -31.48 11.10
N SER A 1041 -18.65 -32.37 12.05
CA SER A 1041 -19.50 -32.03 13.20
C SER A 1041 -18.72 -31.32 14.31
N ASP A 1042 -19.42 -30.62 15.19
CA ASP A 1042 -18.81 -30.01 16.39
C ASP A 1042 -18.11 -31.05 17.27
N ASP A 1043 -18.61 -32.28 17.34
CA ASP A 1043 -18.00 -33.38 18.09
C ASP A 1043 -16.66 -33.81 17.48
N GLU A 1044 -16.55 -33.91 16.15
CA GLU A 1044 -15.29 -34.20 15.47
C GLU A 1044 -14.27 -33.06 15.65
N ILE A 1045 -14.73 -31.81 15.61
CA ILE A 1045 -13.92 -30.62 15.86
C ILE A 1045 -13.42 -30.60 17.32
N TRP A 1046 -14.26 -30.96 18.30
CA TRP A 1046 -13.83 -31.12 19.69
C TRP A 1046 -12.89 -32.30 19.90
N GLU A 1047 -13.08 -33.43 19.21
CA GLU A 1047 -12.15 -34.57 19.24
C GLU A 1047 -10.76 -34.16 18.73
N ALA A 1048 -10.70 -33.41 17.62
CA ALA A 1048 -9.45 -32.87 17.07
C ALA A 1048 -8.79 -31.86 18.04
N LEU A 1049 -9.57 -30.96 18.64
CA LEU A 1049 -9.09 -29.99 19.63
C LEU A 1049 -8.61 -30.62 20.94
N GLU A 1050 -9.18 -31.76 21.34
CA GLU A 1050 -8.75 -32.55 22.49
C GLU A 1050 -7.41 -33.23 22.22
N LYS A 1051 -7.27 -33.85 21.03
CA LYS A 1051 -6.00 -34.42 20.57
C LYS A 1051 -4.89 -33.38 20.47
N CYS A 1052 -5.19 -32.17 19.99
CA CYS A 1052 -4.26 -31.03 19.98
C CYS A 1052 -4.08 -30.33 21.34
N GLN A 1053 -4.70 -30.82 22.42
CA GLN A 1053 -4.71 -30.22 23.78
C GLN A 1053 -5.31 -28.80 23.91
N LEU A 1054 -5.72 -28.17 22.81
CA LEU A 1054 -6.33 -26.83 22.77
C LEU A 1054 -7.71 -26.77 23.43
N LYS A 1055 -8.41 -27.89 23.58
CA LYS A 1055 -9.77 -27.98 24.17
C LYS A 1055 -9.90 -27.20 25.48
N LYS A 1056 -8.91 -27.27 26.38
CA LYS A 1056 -8.93 -26.53 27.66
C LYS A 1056 -8.96 -25.01 27.44
N SER A 1057 -8.03 -24.47 26.65
CA SER A 1057 -7.91 -23.02 26.37
C SER A 1057 -9.15 -22.44 25.67
N ILE A 1058 -9.84 -23.23 24.86
CA ILE A 1058 -11.08 -22.81 24.19
C ILE A 1058 -12.29 -22.95 25.12
N SER A 1059 -12.33 -23.99 25.97
CA SER A 1059 -13.40 -24.17 26.97
C SER A 1059 -13.43 -23.10 28.06
N SER A 1060 -12.31 -22.41 28.31
CA SER A 1060 -12.25 -21.24 29.20
C SER A 1060 -12.84 -19.96 28.60
N THR A 1061 -13.23 -19.97 27.32
CA THR A 1061 -13.86 -18.81 26.66
C THR A 1061 -15.36 -19.03 26.49
N ALA A 1062 -16.17 -18.06 26.92
CA ALA A 1062 -17.64 -18.16 26.95
C ALA A 1062 -18.30 -18.39 25.56
N ALA A 1063 -17.57 -18.19 24.47
CA ALA A 1063 -18.04 -18.40 23.09
C ALA A 1063 -17.65 -19.78 22.51
N LEU A 1064 -16.86 -20.60 23.21
CA LEU A 1064 -16.48 -21.95 22.78
C LEU A 1064 -15.92 -21.99 21.34
N LEU A 1065 -16.48 -22.81 20.44
CA LEU A 1065 -16.04 -22.91 19.03
C LEU A 1065 -16.32 -21.62 18.21
N ASP A 1066 -17.22 -20.75 18.69
CA ASP A 1066 -17.53 -19.45 18.11
C ASP A 1066 -16.66 -18.32 18.69
N THR A 1067 -15.63 -18.67 19.48
CA THR A 1067 -14.56 -17.73 19.88
C THR A 1067 -13.93 -17.09 18.65
N VAL A 1068 -13.86 -15.76 18.66
CA VAL A 1068 -13.34 -14.96 17.54
C VAL A 1068 -11.82 -15.07 17.46
N VAL A 1069 -11.32 -15.28 16.25
CA VAL A 1069 -9.91 -15.24 15.87
C VAL A 1069 -9.65 -13.89 15.18
N SER A 1070 -8.69 -13.14 15.69
CA SER A 1070 -8.30 -11.84 15.11
C SER A 1070 -7.45 -12.02 13.85
N ASN A 1071 -7.19 -10.93 13.12
CA ASN A 1071 -6.28 -10.89 11.96
C ASN A 1071 -5.00 -11.72 12.21
N ASP A 1072 -4.63 -12.57 11.25
CA ASP A 1072 -3.48 -13.49 11.27
C ASP A 1072 -3.35 -14.40 12.52
N GLY A 1073 -4.39 -14.47 13.36
CA GLY A 1073 -4.41 -15.22 14.63
C GLY A 1073 -3.75 -14.51 15.81
N ASP A 1074 -3.62 -13.18 15.81
CA ASP A 1074 -2.85 -12.44 16.82
C ASP A 1074 -3.27 -12.63 18.29
N ASN A 1075 -4.50 -13.08 18.55
CA ASN A 1075 -4.94 -13.47 19.89
C ASN A 1075 -4.43 -14.85 20.38
N TRP A 1076 -3.58 -15.54 19.60
CA TRP A 1076 -3.00 -16.84 19.93
C TRP A 1076 -1.47 -16.86 19.78
N SER A 1077 -0.78 -17.66 20.61
CA SER A 1077 0.67 -17.86 20.50
C SER A 1077 1.05 -18.65 19.25
N VAL A 1078 2.29 -18.53 18.77
CA VAL A 1078 2.76 -19.24 17.56
C VAL A 1078 2.57 -20.76 17.69
N GLY A 1079 2.92 -21.34 18.85
CA GLY A 1079 2.68 -22.75 19.14
C GLY A 1079 1.19 -23.14 19.11
N GLN A 1080 0.29 -22.29 19.61
CA GLN A 1080 -1.16 -22.50 19.51
C GLN A 1080 -1.64 -22.44 18.05
N ARG A 1081 -1.16 -21.47 17.26
CA ARG A 1081 -1.45 -21.38 15.81
C ARG A 1081 -0.99 -22.65 15.08
N GLN A 1082 0.16 -23.23 15.45
CA GLN A 1082 0.61 -24.52 14.92
C GLN A 1082 -0.31 -25.69 15.30
N LEU A 1083 -0.78 -25.74 16.55
CA LEU A 1083 -1.73 -26.77 17.03
C LEU A 1083 -3.11 -26.64 16.35
N PHE A 1084 -3.56 -25.44 15.99
CA PHE A 1084 -4.74 -25.26 15.13
C PHE A 1084 -4.50 -25.81 13.71
N CYS A 1085 -3.30 -25.62 13.15
CA CYS A 1085 -2.94 -26.22 11.86
C CYS A 1085 -2.87 -27.76 11.92
N LEU A 1086 -2.38 -28.33 13.02
CA LEU A 1086 -2.46 -29.78 13.29
C LEU A 1086 -3.92 -30.25 13.40
N GLY A 1087 -4.81 -29.46 14.00
CA GLY A 1087 -6.26 -29.71 14.05
C GLY A 1087 -6.89 -29.82 12.67
N ARG A 1088 -6.59 -28.89 11.75
CA ARG A 1088 -7.02 -28.95 10.33
C ARG A 1088 -6.61 -30.27 9.65
N VAL A 1089 -5.42 -30.77 9.96
CA VAL A 1089 -4.90 -32.04 9.39
C VAL A 1089 -5.60 -33.26 10.00
N LEU A 1090 -5.87 -33.26 11.31
CA LEU A 1090 -6.58 -34.34 12.02
C LEU A 1090 -8.03 -34.52 11.56
N LEU A 1091 -8.67 -33.45 11.11
CA LEU A 1091 -10.00 -33.50 10.48
C LEU A 1091 -9.94 -34.10 9.07
N ARG A 1092 -9.00 -33.65 8.22
CA ARG A 1092 -8.85 -34.14 6.84
C ARG A 1092 -8.43 -35.60 6.71
N ARG A 1093 -7.65 -36.14 7.65
CA ARG A 1093 -7.20 -37.57 7.70
C ARG A 1093 -6.55 -38.10 6.41
N ASN A 1094 -5.93 -37.24 5.60
CA ASN A 1094 -5.25 -37.61 4.36
C ASN A 1094 -4.06 -38.57 4.59
N LYS A 1095 -3.79 -39.42 3.60
CA LYS A 1095 -2.72 -40.44 3.62
C LYS A 1095 -1.30 -39.89 3.51
N ILE A 1096 -1.13 -38.68 2.98
CA ILE A 1096 0.16 -38.01 2.84
C ILE A 1096 0.12 -36.71 3.65
N LEU A 1097 1.07 -36.57 4.58
CA LEU A 1097 1.24 -35.40 5.44
C LEU A 1097 2.64 -34.80 5.23
N MET A 1098 2.73 -33.49 5.01
CA MET A 1098 3.98 -32.75 4.96
C MET A 1098 4.08 -31.77 6.13
N LEU A 1099 5.27 -31.65 6.70
CA LEU A 1099 5.59 -30.70 7.78
C LEU A 1099 6.71 -29.79 7.25
N ASP A 1100 6.37 -28.53 6.94
CA ASP A 1100 7.30 -27.53 6.40
C ASP A 1100 7.89 -26.72 7.56
N GLU A 1101 8.99 -27.20 8.16
CA GLU A 1101 9.74 -26.53 9.23
C GLU A 1101 8.91 -26.18 10.49
N ALA A 1102 7.81 -26.91 10.69
CA ALA A 1102 6.72 -26.68 11.65
C ALA A 1102 7.06 -26.74 13.15
N THR A 1103 8.34 -26.76 13.51
CA THR A 1103 8.83 -26.75 14.91
C THR A 1103 9.87 -25.68 15.20
N ALA A 1104 10.31 -24.91 14.19
CA ALA A 1104 11.42 -23.95 14.33
C ALA A 1104 11.14 -22.86 15.38
N SER A 1105 9.94 -22.27 15.35
CA SER A 1105 9.47 -21.14 16.17
C SER A 1105 8.71 -21.56 17.44
N ILE A 1106 8.89 -22.80 17.90
CA ILE A 1106 8.09 -23.41 18.97
C ILE A 1106 8.99 -23.89 20.12
N ASP A 1107 8.50 -23.74 21.35
CA ASP A 1107 9.14 -24.21 22.57
C ASP A 1107 9.18 -25.75 22.66
N SER A 1108 10.12 -26.29 23.44
CA SER A 1108 10.35 -27.74 23.54
C SER A 1108 9.15 -28.53 24.10
N ALA A 1109 8.31 -27.93 24.94
CA ALA A 1109 7.14 -28.61 25.48
C ALA A 1109 6.02 -28.71 24.44
N THR A 1110 5.72 -27.62 23.72
CA THR A 1110 4.74 -27.63 22.63
C THR A 1110 5.23 -28.46 21.42
N ASP A 1111 6.52 -28.47 21.11
CA ASP A 1111 7.13 -29.36 20.10
C ASP A 1111 6.94 -30.84 20.50
N ALA A 1112 7.25 -31.20 21.76
CA ALA A 1112 7.02 -32.54 22.28
C ALA A 1112 5.53 -32.97 22.25
N ILE A 1113 4.60 -32.05 22.49
CA ILE A 1113 3.15 -32.29 22.32
C ILE A 1113 2.82 -32.56 20.86
N LEU A 1114 3.24 -31.69 19.94
CA LEU A 1114 2.99 -31.80 18.50
C LEU A 1114 3.55 -33.12 17.93
N GLN A 1115 4.80 -33.44 18.24
CA GLN A 1115 5.43 -34.72 17.90
C GLN A 1115 4.69 -35.92 18.51
N GLY A 1116 4.29 -35.82 19.78
CA GLY A 1116 3.54 -36.86 20.49
C GLY A 1116 2.17 -37.15 19.89
N VAL A 1117 1.48 -36.12 19.36
CA VAL A 1117 0.22 -36.27 18.62
C VAL A 1117 0.48 -36.87 17.24
N ILE A 1118 1.48 -36.38 16.50
CA ILE A 1118 1.80 -36.86 15.15
C ILE A 1118 2.14 -38.36 15.17
N ARG A 1119 3.02 -38.80 16.09
CA ARG A 1119 3.38 -40.21 16.29
C ARG A 1119 2.18 -41.11 16.60
N LYS A 1120 1.15 -40.59 17.29
CA LYS A 1120 -0.03 -41.36 17.69
C LYS A 1120 -1.14 -41.41 16.64
N GLN A 1121 -1.33 -40.34 15.86
CA GLN A 1121 -2.48 -40.21 14.96
C GLN A 1121 -2.16 -40.56 13.49
N PHE A 1122 -0.90 -40.44 13.05
CA PHE A 1122 -0.51 -40.66 11.64
C PHE A 1122 0.37 -41.91 11.43
N ILE A 1123 0.13 -42.98 12.20
CA ILE A 1123 0.90 -44.23 12.14
C ILE A 1123 0.81 -44.92 10.76
N SER A 1124 -0.32 -44.78 10.06
CA SER A 1124 -0.61 -45.43 8.77
C SER A 1124 -0.68 -44.46 7.58
N CYS A 1125 0.05 -43.34 7.70
CA CYS A 1125 0.18 -42.29 6.69
C CYS A 1125 1.66 -42.06 6.36
N THR A 1126 1.97 -41.68 5.12
CA THR A 1126 3.31 -41.25 4.72
C THR A 1126 3.54 -39.83 5.23
N VAL A 1127 4.53 -39.64 6.11
CA VAL A 1127 4.82 -38.33 6.72
C VAL A 1127 6.18 -37.83 6.24
N ILE A 1128 6.21 -36.64 5.63
CA ILE A 1128 7.42 -35.98 5.14
C ILE A 1128 7.75 -34.80 6.05
N THR A 1129 8.82 -34.92 6.83
CA THR A 1129 9.24 -33.92 7.80
C THR A 1129 10.43 -33.13 7.27
N ILE A 1130 10.21 -31.86 6.91
CA ILE A 1130 11.30 -30.91 6.64
C ILE A 1130 11.55 -30.15 7.95
N ALA A 1131 12.78 -30.19 8.47
CA ALA A 1131 13.12 -29.48 9.71
C ALA A 1131 14.59 -29.04 9.76
N HIS A 1132 14.83 -27.96 10.52
CA HIS A 1132 16.17 -27.46 10.86
C HIS A 1132 16.76 -28.06 12.14
N ARG A 1133 15.92 -28.59 13.04
CA ARG A 1133 16.34 -29.28 14.27
C ARG A 1133 16.57 -30.76 13.94
N VAL A 1134 17.80 -31.27 14.07
CA VAL A 1134 18.11 -32.70 13.79
C VAL A 1134 17.25 -33.63 14.65
N ALA A 1135 17.01 -33.26 15.91
CA ALA A 1135 16.20 -34.02 16.87
C ALA A 1135 14.79 -34.41 16.38
N THR A 1136 14.12 -33.57 15.59
CA THR A 1136 12.78 -33.88 15.06
C THR A 1136 12.81 -34.76 13.80
N VAL A 1137 14.00 -34.93 13.20
CA VAL A 1137 14.25 -35.86 12.08
C VAL A 1137 14.77 -37.21 12.58
N THR A 1138 15.42 -37.28 13.75
CA THR A 1138 15.99 -38.51 14.33
C THR A 1138 15.02 -39.70 14.36
N ASP A 1139 13.72 -39.46 14.52
CA ASP A 1139 12.67 -40.49 14.57
C ASP A 1139 12.11 -40.91 13.19
N SER A 1140 12.67 -40.40 12.08
CA SER A 1140 12.23 -40.73 10.72
C SER A 1140 12.77 -42.09 10.28
N ASP A 1141 11.91 -42.92 9.67
CA ASP A 1141 12.26 -44.28 9.25
C ASP A 1141 13.28 -44.28 8.09
N ARG A 1142 13.27 -43.21 7.28
CA ARG A 1142 14.34 -42.84 6.34
C ARG A 1142 14.71 -41.37 6.46
N VAL A 1143 15.94 -41.03 6.09
CA VAL A 1143 16.40 -39.63 5.96
C VAL A 1143 16.96 -39.40 4.55
N MET A 1144 16.63 -38.25 3.97
CA MET A 1144 17.06 -37.75 2.66
C MET A 1144 17.89 -36.48 2.87
N VAL A 1145 19.11 -36.43 2.32
CA VAL A 1145 20.00 -35.25 2.43
C VAL A 1145 20.03 -34.47 1.11
N LEU A 1146 19.62 -33.20 1.19
CA LEU A 1146 19.49 -32.27 0.07
C LEU A 1146 20.62 -31.23 0.09
N SER A 1147 21.38 -31.14 -0.99
CA SER A 1147 22.54 -30.26 -1.11
C SER A 1147 22.62 -29.63 -2.51
N TYR A 1148 22.67 -28.30 -2.59
CA TYR A 1148 22.77 -27.53 -3.85
C TYR A 1148 21.81 -27.95 -4.99
N GLY A 1149 20.61 -28.46 -4.65
CA GLY A 1149 19.62 -28.95 -5.61
C GLY A 1149 19.72 -30.43 -6.01
N MET A 1150 20.64 -31.18 -5.40
CA MET A 1150 20.84 -32.62 -5.63
C MET A 1150 20.59 -33.43 -4.34
N THR A 1151 20.21 -34.68 -4.52
CA THR A 1151 20.21 -35.70 -3.45
C THR A 1151 21.60 -36.30 -3.34
N ASN A 1152 22.23 -36.20 -2.18
CA ASN A 1152 23.51 -36.88 -1.93
C ASN A 1152 23.26 -38.35 -1.58
N GLU A 1153 22.44 -38.63 -0.56
CA GLU A 1153 22.13 -39.98 -0.08
C GLU A 1153 20.69 -40.08 0.47
N MET A 1154 20.17 -41.32 0.53
CA MET A 1154 18.93 -41.65 1.22
C MET A 1154 19.13 -42.95 2.02
N THR A 1155 19.08 -42.86 3.35
CA THR A 1155 19.57 -43.93 4.26
C THR A 1155 18.47 -44.48 5.16
N ASN A 1156 18.51 -45.81 5.40
CA ASN A 1156 17.64 -46.52 6.35
C ASN A 1156 18.17 -46.39 7.79
N SER A 1157 17.27 -46.56 8.77
CA SER A 1157 17.49 -46.26 10.20
C SER A 1157 18.70 -46.90 10.90
N ILE A 1158 19.28 -47.99 10.38
CA ILE A 1158 20.39 -48.71 11.03
C ILE A 1158 21.76 -48.06 10.77
N GLN A 1159 21.97 -47.41 9.62
CA GLN A 1159 23.21 -46.67 9.31
C GLN A 1159 23.20 -45.22 9.85
N ARG A 1160 22.12 -44.79 10.54
CA ARG A 1160 21.92 -43.43 11.07
C ARG A 1160 23.16 -42.80 11.67
N ILE A 1161 23.76 -43.45 12.67
CA ILE A 1161 24.86 -42.86 13.45
C ILE A 1161 26.14 -42.83 12.64
N GLN A 1162 26.40 -43.84 11.79
CA GLN A 1162 27.60 -43.87 10.96
C GLN A 1162 27.54 -42.82 9.85
N VAL A 1163 26.40 -42.66 9.15
CA VAL A 1163 26.26 -41.64 8.09
C VAL A 1163 26.13 -40.22 8.65
N LEU A 1164 25.44 -40.02 9.78
CA LEU A 1164 25.46 -38.71 10.45
C LEU A 1164 26.84 -38.39 11.02
N LYS A 1165 27.59 -39.39 11.51
CA LYS A 1165 28.99 -39.20 11.86
C LYS A 1165 29.81 -38.90 10.63
N ASP A 1166 29.77 -39.65 9.54
CA ASP A 1166 30.67 -39.45 8.40
C ASP A 1166 30.31 -38.25 7.52
N CYS A 1167 29.05 -37.78 7.52
CA CYS A 1167 28.70 -36.42 7.10
C CYS A 1167 29.15 -35.33 8.09
N TYR A 1168 29.59 -35.68 9.31
CA TYR A 1168 30.33 -34.84 10.24
C TYR A 1168 31.85 -35.06 10.16
N THR A 1169 32.39 -36.27 9.91
CA THR A 1169 33.82 -36.60 9.90
C THR A 1169 34.47 -36.31 8.56
N GLY A 1170 33.81 -36.54 7.44
CA GLY A 1170 34.26 -36.01 6.14
C GLY A 1170 34.19 -34.48 6.10
N PHE A 1171 33.20 -33.91 6.78
CA PHE A 1171 33.01 -32.47 6.94
C PHE A 1171 34.04 -31.84 7.88
N LEU A 1172 34.35 -32.49 9.02
CA LEU A 1172 35.44 -32.13 9.93
C LEU A 1172 36.81 -32.33 9.27
N ASN A 1173 37.06 -33.41 8.54
CA ASN A 1173 38.33 -33.62 7.83
C ASN A 1173 38.56 -32.56 6.75
N SER A 1174 37.49 -32.09 6.08
CA SER A 1174 37.54 -30.92 5.19
C SER A 1174 37.82 -29.59 5.92
N ILE A 1175 37.69 -29.54 7.25
CA ILE A 1175 37.99 -28.39 8.10
C ILE A 1175 39.40 -28.54 8.73
N CYS A 1176 39.76 -29.71 9.26
CA CYS A 1176 41.08 -30.02 9.82
C CYS A 1176 42.20 -29.85 8.81
N ASN A 1177 42.01 -30.29 7.56
CA ASN A 1177 42.97 -30.06 6.47
C ASN A 1177 43.18 -28.56 6.13
N ASN A 1178 42.32 -27.66 6.60
CA ASN A 1178 42.53 -26.21 6.54
C ASN A 1178 43.05 -25.61 7.87
N ALA A 1179 42.92 -26.33 8.99
CA ALA A 1179 43.40 -25.89 10.31
C ALA A 1179 44.91 -26.14 10.48
N ASP A 1180 45.43 -27.28 10.01
CA ASP A 1180 46.86 -27.59 10.14
C ASP A 1180 47.77 -26.62 9.35
N LEU A 1181 47.24 -26.01 8.29
CA LEU A 1181 47.93 -24.94 7.54
C LEU A 1181 48.14 -23.66 8.39
N VAL A 1182 47.30 -23.45 9.41
CA VAL A 1182 47.40 -22.30 10.33
C VAL A 1182 48.43 -22.58 11.43
N LEU A 1183 48.47 -23.79 11.99
CA LEU A 1183 49.47 -24.15 13.01
C LEU A 1183 50.90 -24.07 12.44
N HIS A 1184 51.12 -24.56 11.22
CA HIS A 1184 52.46 -24.57 10.63
C HIS A 1184 53.02 -23.16 10.33
N THR A 1185 52.14 -22.15 10.27
CA THR A 1185 52.51 -20.73 10.07
C THR A 1185 52.97 -20.07 11.39
N PHE A 1186 52.51 -20.55 12.56
CA PHE A 1186 52.82 -19.96 13.86
C PHE A 1186 54.19 -20.33 14.45
N CYS A 1187 54.89 -21.32 13.89
CA CYS A 1187 56.23 -21.74 14.34
C CYS A 1187 57.39 -21.19 13.50
N LEU A 1188 57.13 -20.37 12.47
CA LEU A 1188 58.15 -19.81 11.57
C LEU A 1188 58.46 -18.31 11.80
N VAL A 1189 57.93 -17.71 12.87
CA VAL A 1189 58.29 -16.35 13.30
C VAL A 1189 58.90 -16.41 14.70
N LYS A 1190 60.23 -16.52 14.75
CA LYS A 1190 61.07 -16.37 15.94
C LYS A 1190 62.43 -15.78 15.55
#